data_AF-A0A834NR65-F1
#
_entry.id   AF-A0A834NR65-F1
#
_cell.length_a   1.000
_cell.length_b   1.000
_cell.length_c   1.000
_cell.angle_alpha   90.00
_cell.angle_beta   90.00
_cell.angle_gamma   90.00
#
_symmetry.space_group_name_H-M   'P 1'
#
loop_
_entity.id
_entity.type
_entity.pdbx_description
1 polymer ?
#
loop_
_entity_poly.entity_id
_entity_poly.type
_entity_poly.pdbx_seq_one_letter_code
_entity_poly.pdbx_strand_id
1 'polypeptide(L)'
;MAENINCGGFVFYNNFDSANLAKVELVRVPEICNIAMSENETRSCKSLSSDDTFDYEFNLWTKYDCHGTEYQNNNRTWFYFGVKACSPGICVRLNIVNLNKQVRMFSQGMCPVYKIIPGQLHWERIHDRPTYKVDQTGSDFMLSFTYYTPENQKAVTYFAFTECAIKSLEGRRLDVLTISSYHNILNVREDRFDNMFPEKHEERPFKFLDKKVVFISARVHPGETPSSFVLNGFLKFLLNREDQIALHLRRMYVFKLIPMLNPDGVAKGHYRMDTKGVNLNRMYLNPSENDHPTIYAARNLIRYYHHSYNIIEEQLSPDIESTYIKNKNNIKMKEIQHLRTNVICNTPTRLLQRVKLMTLNERAKSDTGVKYECMFTSNNLDNTCCGKVQHCQFGEEQELSNDTHEYQNILKGKYTDKTTNQTETNDLSKSSSESGLYLYIDLHGHASKKGVFMYGNHFTDPEDTIMCMLLPKLMSINNPNFHFTSCNFAERNMYLIDKRDGMSREGSGRVAVYKMTGLIRSYTLECNYNSGRLVNIIPARIRDGISKTTNHLFVPPKYTPTVFEAVGAALGPSILDLTNNNPNSRLPNSQYRSLRGVRSYLKLTQMNSLSASCNKSAYKIMMHSHYKQHTKIQQKKQNKLFKRYSFFFSMLLCMLLATVQPYLGGTIGIGSGNFIVWYFAVPLTYLEAGLLCTPHSLYMALKNGYLILFVMVFIYGVMPFLAKLGTYLLIHYKVNIWLLKGIEVLYCMPPPFTSSLALCQLAQADLPTSVVTTLIGHFGGFFLSPILLYFVLGASTPPLVGVNVKEIIYSTLLPLIIGMALQFSVVNSNVCSIIGIGRYSQGLLLIIAYYWFSDAVSADVSSLQAIDILLCILIACIAQLFTCCLYWGLCSRWLPRNILLAALFVSTHKSVGLGSWILRSTYHGSAQGPAVNLPLSIIPVAQLVLGTLLASWIAPQYSLQN
;
A
#
# COMPACT_ATOMS: atom_id res chain seq x y z
N MET A 1 -15.94 13.69 -47.77
CA MET A 1 -15.14 12.53 -47.31
C MET A 1 -13.66 12.92 -47.43
N ALA A 2 -12.73 12.28 -46.72
CA ALA A 2 -11.31 12.46 -46.98
C ALA A 2 -10.89 11.60 -48.17
N GLU A 3 -10.23 12.18 -49.16
CA GLU A 3 -9.71 11.46 -50.33
C GLU A 3 -8.39 10.76 -50.00
N ASN A 4 -8.09 9.66 -50.70
CA ASN A 4 -6.81 8.98 -50.57
C ASN A 4 -5.70 9.81 -51.21
N ILE A 5 -4.50 9.82 -50.60
CA ILE A 5 -3.39 10.67 -51.05
C ILE A 5 -2.65 9.93 -52.18
N ASN A 6 -2.84 10.38 -53.42
CA ASN A 6 -2.09 9.88 -54.58
C ASN A 6 -0.75 10.62 -54.68
N CYS A 7 0.37 9.90 -54.71
CA CYS A 7 1.71 10.50 -54.78
C CYS A 7 2.71 9.56 -55.49
N GLY A 8 3.44 10.05 -56.50
CA GLY A 8 4.57 9.33 -57.10
C GLY A 8 4.28 7.96 -57.74
N GLY A 9 3.04 7.68 -58.14
CA GLY A 9 2.64 6.34 -58.61
C GLY A 9 2.21 5.38 -57.49
N PHE A 10 1.93 5.91 -56.30
CA PHE A 10 1.44 5.18 -55.13
C PHE A 10 0.15 5.82 -54.60
N VAL A 11 -0.71 5.00 -54.00
CA VAL A 11 -1.95 5.43 -53.33
C VAL A 11 -1.81 5.20 -51.83
N PHE A 12 -1.86 6.28 -51.05
CA PHE A 12 -1.76 6.26 -49.59
C PHE A 12 -3.15 6.42 -48.97
N TYR A 13 -3.61 5.37 -48.31
CA TYR A 13 -4.91 5.29 -47.64
C TYR A 13 -4.80 5.80 -46.21
N ASN A 14 -5.63 6.80 -45.87
CA ASN A 14 -5.70 7.43 -44.54
C ASN A 14 -7.14 7.59 -44.01
N ASN A 15 -8.13 7.04 -44.71
CA ASN A 15 -9.55 7.16 -44.43
C ASN A 15 -10.16 5.79 -44.07
N PHE A 16 -9.73 5.25 -42.93
CA PHE A 16 -10.26 4.03 -42.32
C PHE A 16 -10.08 4.05 -40.79
N ASP A 17 -10.65 3.07 -40.08
CA ASP A 17 -10.61 2.96 -38.62
C ASP A 17 -9.17 3.08 -38.06
N SER A 18 -9.00 3.99 -37.11
CA SER A 18 -7.73 4.26 -36.42
C SER A 18 -6.58 4.75 -37.31
N ALA A 19 -6.83 5.08 -38.58
CA ALA A 19 -5.81 5.62 -39.49
C ALA A 19 -5.28 7.00 -39.02
N ASN A 20 -3.96 7.16 -39.05
CA ASN A 20 -3.31 8.45 -38.83
C ASN A 20 -2.21 8.71 -39.87
N LEU A 21 -2.58 9.48 -40.90
CA LEU A 21 -1.71 10.07 -41.91
C LEU A 21 -2.36 11.37 -42.43
N ALA A 22 -1.59 12.46 -42.47
CA ALA A 22 -2.04 13.82 -42.80
C ALA A 22 -1.58 14.27 -44.20
N LYS A 23 -0.29 14.06 -44.52
CA LYS A 23 0.36 14.44 -45.79
C LYS A 23 1.35 13.35 -46.19
N VAL A 24 1.53 13.19 -47.50
CA VAL A 24 2.65 12.45 -48.12
C VAL A 24 3.32 13.36 -49.15
N GLU A 25 4.63 13.23 -49.32
CA GLU A 25 5.43 13.98 -50.29
C GLU A 25 6.53 13.07 -50.84
N LEU A 26 6.75 13.13 -52.16
CA LEU A 26 7.75 12.34 -52.88
C LEU A 26 9.11 13.06 -52.83
N VAL A 27 10.16 12.34 -52.44
CA VAL A 27 11.52 12.87 -52.24
C VAL A 27 12.48 12.40 -53.34
N ARG A 28 12.37 11.13 -53.75
CA ARG A 28 13.23 10.51 -54.79
C ARG A 28 12.41 9.61 -55.72
N VAL A 29 12.83 9.58 -56.99
CA VAL A 29 12.32 8.76 -58.10
C VAL A 29 13.52 8.07 -58.76
N PRO A 30 13.38 6.88 -59.37
CA PRO A 30 14.47 6.24 -60.11
C PRO A 30 14.94 7.07 -61.31
N GLU A 31 16.26 7.13 -61.52
CA GLU A 31 16.85 7.65 -62.74
C GLU A 31 16.73 6.58 -63.85
N ILE A 32 15.95 6.87 -64.90
CA ILE A 32 15.76 5.95 -66.02
C ILE A 32 16.98 6.04 -66.96
N CYS A 33 17.76 4.96 -67.04
CA CYS A 33 18.84 4.82 -68.01
C CYS A 33 18.29 4.67 -69.44
N ASN A 34 18.08 5.79 -70.13
CA ASN A 34 17.80 5.82 -71.56
C ASN A 34 19.02 5.36 -72.37
N ILE A 35 19.12 4.07 -72.70
CA ILE A 35 20.10 3.57 -73.67
C ILE A 35 19.51 3.67 -75.08
N ALA A 36 19.74 4.82 -75.74
CA ALA A 36 19.43 5.03 -77.15
C ALA A 36 20.41 6.03 -77.82
N MET A 37 21.65 5.56 -78.02
CA MET A 37 22.65 6.04 -79.01
C MET A 37 23.53 7.29 -78.74
N SER A 38 24.70 7.25 -79.37
CA SER A 38 25.71 8.29 -79.68
C SER A 38 26.39 9.12 -78.56
N GLU A 39 27.52 8.58 -78.09
CA GLU A 39 28.89 9.16 -78.20
C GLU A 39 29.38 10.43 -77.44
N ASN A 40 30.64 10.29 -77.01
CA ASN A 40 31.70 11.28 -76.72
C ASN A 40 31.91 11.90 -75.30
N GLU A 41 33.18 11.74 -74.87
CA GLU A 41 34.00 12.54 -73.93
C GLU A 41 33.65 12.66 -72.43
N THR A 42 34.03 11.60 -71.70
CA THR A 42 34.88 11.64 -70.47
C THR A 42 34.75 12.79 -69.47
N ARG A 43 34.28 12.49 -68.24
CA ARG A 43 34.80 13.12 -67.01
C ARG A 43 34.68 12.26 -65.74
N SER A 44 35.83 11.72 -65.32
CA SER A 44 36.24 11.27 -63.96
C SER A 44 35.18 10.74 -62.98
N CYS A 45 35.24 9.42 -62.69
CA CYS A 45 34.52 8.82 -61.58
C CYS A 45 35.11 9.21 -60.21
N LYS A 46 34.25 9.49 -59.23
CA LYS A 46 34.55 9.33 -57.80
C LYS A 46 33.71 8.17 -57.25
N SER A 47 34.32 7.30 -56.46
CA SER A 47 33.68 6.09 -55.92
C SER A 47 32.58 6.41 -54.92
N LEU A 48 31.36 5.94 -55.18
CA LEU A 48 30.30 5.86 -54.16
C LEU A 48 30.50 4.61 -53.28
N SER A 49 30.16 4.74 -52.00
CA SER A 49 30.06 3.64 -51.03
C SER A 49 28.76 2.85 -51.21
N SER A 50 28.80 1.55 -50.96
CA SER A 50 27.88 0.53 -51.51
C SER A 50 26.60 0.24 -50.71
N ASP A 51 26.04 1.20 -49.97
CA ASP A 51 25.08 0.91 -48.87
C ASP A 51 23.67 1.52 -49.00
N ASP A 52 23.32 2.25 -50.08
CA ASP A 52 22.02 2.95 -50.15
C ASP A 52 21.31 2.84 -51.52
N THR A 53 20.69 1.68 -51.77
CA THR A 53 19.86 1.39 -52.96
C THR A 53 18.39 1.21 -52.61
N PHE A 54 17.60 2.26 -52.86
CA PHE A 54 16.14 2.29 -52.76
C PHE A 54 15.61 3.15 -53.91
N ASP A 55 14.49 2.71 -54.50
CA ASP A 55 13.98 3.24 -55.77
C ASP A 55 13.15 4.52 -55.55
N TYR A 56 12.31 4.50 -54.51
CA TYR A 56 11.42 5.60 -54.14
C TYR A 56 11.61 5.98 -52.67
N GLU A 57 11.52 7.27 -52.39
CA GLU A 57 11.52 7.80 -51.01
C GLU A 57 10.36 8.77 -50.81
N PHE A 58 9.66 8.61 -49.70
CA PHE A 58 8.52 9.44 -49.32
C PHE A 58 8.69 10.01 -47.91
N ASN A 59 8.34 11.28 -47.75
CA ASN A 59 8.12 11.92 -46.46
C ASN A 59 6.63 11.84 -46.11
N LEU A 60 6.32 11.51 -44.86
CA LEU A 60 4.97 11.31 -44.33
C LEU A 60 4.79 12.09 -43.03
N TRP A 61 3.62 12.68 -42.84
CA TRP A 61 3.27 13.45 -41.64
C TRP A 61 2.03 12.86 -40.97
N THR A 62 2.08 12.66 -39.65
CA THR A 62 0.92 12.28 -38.84
C THR A 62 0.11 13.51 -38.42
N LYS A 63 -1.19 13.31 -38.18
CA LYS A 63 -2.07 14.26 -37.49
C LYS A 63 -1.74 14.26 -36.00
N TYR A 64 -2.01 15.37 -35.33
CA TYR A 64 -1.99 15.49 -33.87
C TYR A 64 -2.99 14.51 -33.21
N ASP A 65 -2.70 14.10 -31.97
CA ASP A 65 -3.71 13.48 -31.10
C ASP A 65 -4.91 14.46 -30.98
N CYS A 66 -6.12 13.93 -31.20
CA CYS A 66 -7.38 14.69 -31.21
C CYS A 66 -7.43 15.84 -32.26
N HIS A 67 -6.71 15.72 -33.38
CA HIS A 67 -6.67 16.71 -34.46
C HIS A 67 -8.07 17.14 -34.95
N GLY A 68 -8.26 18.44 -35.12
CA GLY A 68 -9.54 19.02 -35.55
C GLY A 68 -10.60 19.14 -34.44
N THR A 69 -10.23 18.93 -33.17
CA THR A 69 -11.12 19.11 -32.01
C THR A 69 -10.54 20.11 -31.02
N GLU A 70 -11.37 20.59 -30.08
CA GLU A 70 -10.95 21.43 -28.96
C GLU A 70 -9.90 20.75 -28.03
N TYR A 71 -9.77 19.42 -28.09
CA TYR A 71 -8.81 18.64 -27.31
C TYR A 71 -7.51 18.33 -28.07
N GLN A 72 -7.30 18.92 -29.25
CA GLN A 72 -6.08 18.75 -30.03
C GLN A 72 -4.85 19.12 -29.19
N ASN A 73 -3.85 18.24 -29.14
CA ASN A 73 -2.63 18.45 -28.39
C ASN A 73 -1.38 18.07 -29.19
N ASN A 74 -0.19 18.48 -28.72
CA ASN A 74 1.05 18.38 -29.49
C ASN A 74 1.66 16.96 -29.57
N ASN A 75 0.94 15.93 -29.12
CA ASN A 75 1.39 14.55 -29.30
C ASN A 75 1.20 14.10 -30.76
N ARG A 76 2.23 13.41 -31.26
CA ARG A 76 2.32 12.72 -32.55
C ARG A 76 3.22 11.51 -32.34
N THR A 77 2.65 10.35 -32.04
CA THR A 77 3.40 9.09 -31.89
C THR A 77 2.71 7.91 -32.60
N TRP A 78 1.37 7.92 -32.68
CA TRP A 78 0.62 6.93 -33.44
C TRP A 78 0.66 7.23 -34.95
N PHE A 79 0.94 6.22 -35.76
CA PHE A 79 0.72 6.20 -37.21
C PHE A 79 0.01 4.90 -37.59
N TYR A 80 -0.90 4.99 -38.56
CA TYR A 80 -1.51 3.84 -39.22
C TYR A 80 -2.01 4.30 -40.59
N PHE A 81 -1.50 3.68 -41.65
CA PHE A 81 -1.86 3.99 -43.02
C PHE A 81 -1.68 2.74 -43.90
N GLY A 82 -2.32 2.74 -45.06
CA GLY A 82 -2.12 1.76 -46.12
C GLY A 82 -1.38 2.39 -47.30
N VAL A 83 -0.54 1.63 -47.99
CA VAL A 83 0.19 2.06 -49.20
C VAL A 83 -0.01 1.02 -50.29
N LYS A 84 -0.47 1.45 -51.46
CA LYS A 84 -0.55 0.61 -52.66
C LYS A 84 0.41 1.15 -53.71
N ALA A 85 1.22 0.27 -54.28
CA ALA A 85 2.12 0.59 -55.39
C ALA A 85 1.47 0.26 -56.74
N CYS A 86 1.84 1.00 -57.79
CA CYS A 86 1.53 0.59 -59.17
C CYS A 86 2.42 -0.57 -59.66
N SER A 87 3.62 -0.76 -59.07
CA SER A 87 4.61 -1.74 -59.53
C SER A 87 5.15 -2.63 -58.40
N PRO A 88 5.38 -3.93 -58.66
CA PRO A 88 5.86 -4.91 -57.67
C PRO A 88 7.38 -4.91 -57.48
N GLY A 89 7.84 -5.45 -56.34
CA GLY A 89 9.26 -5.72 -56.05
C GLY A 89 10.14 -4.50 -55.79
N ILE A 90 9.56 -3.30 -55.75
CA ILE A 90 10.26 -2.01 -55.64
C ILE A 90 10.66 -1.74 -54.18
N CYS A 91 11.89 -1.28 -53.95
CA CYS A 91 12.37 -0.88 -52.63
C CYS A 91 11.92 0.56 -52.31
N VAL A 92 11.12 0.73 -51.26
CA VAL A 92 10.51 2.02 -50.87
C VAL A 92 10.94 2.43 -49.48
N ARG A 93 11.49 3.64 -49.35
CA ARG A 93 11.85 4.29 -48.10
C ARG A 93 10.71 5.21 -47.62
N LEU A 94 10.22 4.97 -46.40
CA LEU A 94 9.18 5.76 -45.75
C LEU A 94 9.76 6.52 -44.55
N ASN A 95 9.70 7.85 -44.61
CA ASN A 95 10.17 8.77 -43.57
C ASN A 95 8.98 9.42 -42.86
N ILE A 96 8.62 8.99 -41.65
CA ILE A 96 7.59 9.64 -40.83
C ILE A 96 8.24 10.79 -40.07
N VAL A 97 8.03 12.03 -40.54
CA VAL A 97 8.89 13.19 -40.25
C VAL A 97 8.62 13.86 -38.90
N ASN A 98 7.36 13.90 -38.46
CA ASN A 98 6.88 14.83 -37.44
C ASN A 98 6.47 14.15 -36.12
N LEU A 99 7.08 13.03 -35.76
CA LEU A 99 6.78 12.37 -34.48
C LEU A 99 7.41 13.11 -33.30
N ASN A 100 6.92 12.89 -32.08
CA ASN A 100 7.64 13.30 -30.87
C ASN A 100 8.93 12.47 -30.70
N LYS A 101 9.84 12.95 -29.86
CA LYS A 101 11.18 12.38 -29.64
C LYS A 101 11.20 10.97 -29.03
N GLN A 102 11.02 9.94 -29.86
CA GLN A 102 11.01 8.52 -29.47
C GLN A 102 12.38 7.82 -29.53
N VAL A 103 13.49 8.57 -29.49
CA VAL A 103 14.90 8.07 -29.63
C VAL A 103 15.17 6.79 -28.82
N ARG A 104 14.73 6.72 -27.55
CA ARG A 104 14.95 5.55 -26.67
C ARG A 104 14.25 4.27 -27.12
N MET A 105 13.17 4.37 -27.88
CA MET A 105 12.40 3.23 -28.37
C MET A 105 13.11 2.59 -29.57
N PHE A 106 13.50 3.41 -30.55
CA PHE A 106 14.11 2.96 -31.80
C PHE A 106 15.61 2.64 -31.63
N SER A 107 16.33 3.32 -30.73
CA SER A 107 17.71 2.93 -30.37
C SER A 107 17.79 1.53 -29.76
N GLN A 108 16.71 1.04 -29.13
CA GLN A 108 16.59 -0.31 -28.55
C GLN A 108 16.06 -1.38 -29.52
N GLY A 109 15.92 -1.06 -30.82
CA GLY A 109 15.54 -2.02 -31.85
C GLY A 109 14.04 -2.29 -31.95
N MET A 110 13.20 -1.29 -31.63
CA MET A 110 11.79 -1.33 -32.03
C MET A 110 11.67 -1.12 -33.54
N CYS A 111 10.92 -1.99 -34.21
CA CYS A 111 10.52 -1.84 -35.62
C CYS A 111 9.00 -1.64 -35.72
N PRO A 112 8.49 -0.86 -36.70
CA PRO A 112 7.08 -0.90 -37.11
C PRO A 112 6.65 -2.33 -37.46
N VAL A 113 5.33 -2.61 -37.43
CA VAL A 113 4.79 -3.81 -38.10
C VAL A 113 4.06 -3.44 -39.39
N TYR A 114 4.08 -4.36 -40.36
CA TYR A 114 3.43 -4.24 -41.68
C TYR A 114 2.57 -5.49 -42.01
N LYS A 115 1.62 -5.34 -42.95
CA LYS A 115 0.64 -6.36 -43.36
C LYS A 115 0.15 -6.08 -44.78
N ILE A 116 0.00 -7.07 -45.64
CA ILE A 116 -0.31 -6.89 -47.08
C ILE A 116 -1.66 -7.53 -47.42
N ILE A 117 -2.59 -6.75 -47.98
CA ILE A 117 -3.95 -7.21 -48.31
C ILE A 117 -4.28 -6.97 -49.79
N PRO A 118 -4.59 -8.01 -50.60
CA PRO A 118 -4.48 -9.43 -50.32
C PRO A 118 -3.03 -9.95 -50.44
N GLY A 119 -2.66 -10.93 -49.62
CA GLY A 119 -1.30 -11.51 -49.59
C GLY A 119 -0.91 -11.94 -48.18
N GLN A 120 0.01 -11.20 -47.57
CA GLN A 120 0.49 -11.39 -46.20
C GLN A 120 -0.51 -10.82 -45.18
N LEU A 121 -1.54 -11.60 -44.82
CA LEU A 121 -2.69 -11.13 -44.03
C LEU A 121 -2.44 -11.04 -42.51
N HIS A 122 -1.24 -11.38 -42.04
CA HIS A 122 -0.76 -11.21 -40.66
C HIS A 122 0.20 -10.01 -40.52
N TRP A 123 0.41 -9.53 -39.30
CA TRP A 123 1.40 -8.47 -39.02
C TRP A 123 2.80 -9.04 -38.77
N GLU A 124 3.78 -8.57 -39.54
CA GLU A 124 5.22 -8.84 -39.29
C GLU A 124 5.96 -7.56 -38.98
N ARG A 125 7.13 -7.64 -38.33
CA ARG A 125 7.99 -6.47 -38.13
C ARG A 125 8.79 -6.19 -39.39
N ILE A 126 9.03 -4.91 -39.70
CA ILE A 126 10.06 -4.54 -40.67
C ILE A 126 11.38 -5.20 -40.24
N HIS A 127 11.93 -6.04 -41.13
CA HIS A 127 13.14 -6.81 -40.87
C HIS A 127 14.38 -5.91 -40.78
N ASP A 128 14.45 -4.92 -41.67
CA ASP A 128 15.46 -3.87 -41.64
C ASP A 128 15.31 -3.03 -40.36
N ARG A 129 16.43 -2.66 -39.75
CA ARG A 129 16.42 -1.80 -38.58
C ARG A 129 16.05 -0.37 -39.00
N PRO A 130 14.96 0.23 -38.47
CA PRO A 130 14.64 1.61 -38.79
C PRO A 130 15.74 2.55 -38.30
N THR A 131 16.07 3.53 -39.14
CA THR A 131 16.93 4.65 -38.77
C THR A 131 16.07 5.81 -38.26
N TYR A 132 16.69 6.77 -37.58
CA TYR A 132 15.98 7.96 -37.11
C TYR A 132 16.88 9.19 -37.12
N LYS A 133 16.29 10.36 -37.36
CA LYS A 133 16.92 11.67 -37.26
C LYS A 133 16.17 12.53 -36.26
N VAL A 134 16.88 13.41 -35.58
CA VAL A 134 16.32 14.43 -34.67
C VAL A 134 16.75 15.77 -35.23
N ASP A 135 15.82 16.70 -35.43
CA ASP A 135 16.18 18.03 -35.90
C ASP A 135 17.01 18.82 -34.87
N GLN A 136 17.79 19.80 -35.36
CA GLN A 136 18.63 20.67 -34.54
C GLN A 136 17.83 21.51 -33.54
N THR A 137 16.58 21.86 -33.84
CA THR A 137 15.66 22.52 -32.89
C THR A 137 15.14 21.57 -31.81
N GLY A 138 15.21 20.25 -32.05
CA GLY A 138 14.84 19.20 -31.11
C GLY A 138 13.34 18.93 -30.96
N SER A 139 12.46 19.58 -31.73
CA SER A 139 10.99 19.40 -31.66
C SER A 139 10.53 18.08 -32.27
N ASP A 140 10.95 17.80 -33.49
CA ASP A 140 10.42 16.72 -34.33
C ASP A 140 11.46 15.59 -34.53
N PHE A 141 10.92 14.36 -34.59
CA PHE A 141 11.65 13.11 -34.72
C PHE A 141 11.22 12.41 -36.02
N MET A 142 12.17 12.25 -36.92
CA MET A 142 11.98 11.52 -38.17
C MET A 142 12.30 10.05 -37.94
N LEU A 143 11.35 9.17 -38.24
CA LEU A 143 11.51 7.71 -38.28
C LEU A 143 11.56 7.23 -39.72
N SER A 144 12.65 6.56 -40.12
CA SER A 144 12.89 6.12 -41.49
C SER A 144 12.99 4.59 -41.57
N PHE A 145 12.23 3.96 -42.46
CA PHE A 145 12.27 2.52 -42.68
C PHE A 145 12.03 2.14 -44.15
N THR A 146 12.60 1.01 -44.56
CA THR A 146 12.46 0.40 -45.89
C THR A 146 11.42 -0.71 -45.88
N TYR A 147 10.74 -0.90 -47.01
CA TYR A 147 9.97 -2.11 -47.31
C TYR A 147 9.92 -2.33 -48.83
N TYR A 148 9.65 -3.57 -49.26
CA TYR A 148 9.49 -3.91 -50.67
C TYR A 148 8.01 -3.94 -51.06
N THR A 149 7.67 -3.46 -52.25
CA THR A 149 6.28 -3.50 -52.73
C THR A 149 5.86 -4.93 -53.08
N PRO A 150 4.62 -5.35 -52.74
CA PRO A 150 4.17 -6.72 -52.99
C PRO A 150 4.11 -7.06 -54.47
N GLU A 151 4.36 -8.32 -54.81
CA GLU A 151 4.21 -8.86 -56.18
C GLU A 151 2.81 -8.60 -56.77
N ASN A 152 1.80 -8.58 -55.91
CA ASN A 152 0.42 -8.29 -56.28
C ASN A 152 0.16 -6.77 -56.32
N GLN A 153 0.15 -6.19 -57.53
CA GLN A 153 -0.19 -4.77 -57.80
C GLN A 153 -1.58 -4.34 -57.27
N LYS A 154 -2.49 -5.27 -56.94
CA LYS A 154 -3.79 -4.94 -56.33
C LYS A 154 -3.70 -4.78 -54.81
N ALA A 155 -2.59 -5.17 -54.18
CA ALA A 155 -2.45 -5.23 -52.74
C ALA A 155 -2.03 -3.91 -52.08
N VAL A 156 -2.47 -3.74 -50.84
CA VAL A 156 -2.19 -2.59 -49.99
C VAL A 156 -1.35 -3.05 -48.80
N THR A 157 -0.17 -2.46 -48.60
CA THR A 157 0.67 -2.65 -47.43
C THR A 157 0.27 -1.67 -46.34
N TYR A 158 -0.30 -2.18 -45.25
CA TYR A 158 -0.67 -1.45 -44.05
C TYR A 158 0.45 -1.49 -43.00
N PHE A 159 0.50 -0.52 -42.07
CA PHE A 159 1.52 -0.43 -41.01
C PHE A 159 0.91 -0.08 -39.62
N ALA A 160 1.14 -0.88 -38.55
CA ALA A 160 0.45 -0.75 -37.23
C ALA A 160 1.26 -1.23 -35.98
N PHE A 161 0.63 -1.90 -34.97
CA PHE A 161 1.23 -2.11 -33.62
C PHE A 161 0.90 -3.40 -32.77
N THR A 162 -0.32 -3.99 -32.75
CA THR A 162 -0.77 -4.97 -31.70
C THR A 162 -1.82 -6.05 -32.13
N GLU A 163 -2.15 -7.05 -31.29
CA GLU A 163 -3.21 -8.10 -31.45
C GLU A 163 -4.57 -7.70 -30.84
N CYS A 164 -5.71 -7.90 -31.55
CA CYS A 164 -7.07 -7.67 -31.03
C CYS A 164 -7.79 -8.95 -30.56
N ALA A 165 -8.42 -8.92 -29.39
CA ALA A 165 -9.27 -10.01 -28.88
C ALA A 165 -10.75 -9.87 -29.27
N ILE A 166 -11.31 -8.66 -29.28
CA ILE A 166 -12.68 -8.35 -29.73
C ILE A 166 -12.82 -6.85 -30.02
N LYS A 167 -13.85 -6.45 -30.78
CA LYS A 167 -14.26 -5.04 -30.86
C LYS A 167 -15.25 -4.70 -29.73
N SER A 168 -15.20 -3.47 -29.24
CA SER A 168 -16.10 -2.91 -28.22
C SER A 168 -17.46 -2.50 -28.81
N LEU A 169 -18.35 -1.94 -27.97
CA LEU A 169 -19.68 -1.46 -28.38
C LEU A 169 -19.63 -0.42 -29.51
N GLU A 170 -18.60 0.42 -29.51
CA GLU A 170 -18.37 1.43 -30.56
C GLU A 170 -17.24 1.01 -31.52
N GLY A 171 -16.96 -0.29 -31.65
CA GLY A 171 -16.05 -0.84 -32.64
C GLY A 171 -14.55 -0.70 -32.35
N ARG A 172 -14.14 -0.10 -31.23
CA ARG A 172 -12.72 0.05 -30.84
C ARG A 172 -12.13 -1.29 -30.44
N ARG A 173 -10.82 -1.48 -30.65
CA ARG A 173 -10.14 -2.74 -30.34
C ARG A 173 -9.96 -2.96 -28.83
N LEU A 174 -10.21 -4.19 -28.37
CA LEU A 174 -9.71 -4.70 -27.10
C LEU A 174 -8.39 -5.44 -27.33
N ASP A 175 -7.27 -4.76 -27.11
CA ASP A 175 -5.95 -5.37 -27.29
C ASP A 175 -5.55 -6.28 -26.12
N VAL A 176 -4.91 -7.41 -26.44
CA VAL A 176 -4.29 -8.34 -25.48
C VAL A 176 -2.79 -8.39 -25.75
N LEU A 177 -1.98 -8.14 -24.71
CA LEU A 177 -0.53 -8.30 -24.78
C LEU A 177 -0.13 -9.66 -24.20
N THR A 178 0.51 -10.50 -25.01
CA THR A 178 1.13 -11.76 -24.57
C THR A 178 2.63 -11.56 -24.36
N ILE A 179 3.14 -11.82 -23.15
CA ILE A 179 4.57 -11.70 -22.82
C ILE A 179 5.06 -12.97 -22.12
N SER A 180 6.11 -13.58 -22.66
CA SER A 180 6.89 -14.65 -22.00
C SER A 180 8.32 -14.67 -22.60
N SER A 181 9.09 -15.72 -22.34
CA SER A 181 10.33 -16.03 -23.05
C SER A 181 10.23 -17.39 -23.76
N TYR A 182 11.03 -17.59 -24.80
CA TYR A 182 11.00 -18.79 -25.66
C TYR A 182 11.29 -20.14 -24.99
N HIS A 183 11.72 -20.17 -23.72
CA HIS A 183 11.83 -21.40 -22.94
C HIS A 183 10.47 -22.13 -22.96
N ASN A 184 10.48 -23.45 -23.18
CA ASN A 184 9.29 -24.31 -23.26
C ASN A 184 8.20 -23.86 -24.27
N ILE A 185 8.55 -23.12 -25.33
CA ILE A 185 7.59 -22.80 -26.40
C ILE A 185 7.25 -24.06 -27.21
N LEU A 186 5.99 -24.22 -27.57
CA LEU A 186 5.51 -25.30 -28.44
C LEU A 186 5.21 -24.74 -29.83
N ASN A 187 5.31 -25.57 -30.88
CA ASN A 187 4.94 -25.17 -32.24
C ASN A 187 3.41 -25.05 -32.45
N VAL A 188 2.60 -25.34 -31.43
CA VAL A 188 1.14 -25.27 -31.46
C VAL A 188 0.67 -23.86 -31.09
N ARG A 189 -0.25 -23.27 -31.86
CA ARG A 189 -0.85 -21.97 -31.53
C ARG A 189 -1.94 -22.07 -30.47
N GLU A 190 -2.24 -20.95 -29.83
CA GLU A 190 -3.42 -20.78 -29.00
C GLU A 190 -4.70 -20.80 -29.84
N ASP A 191 -5.75 -21.32 -29.23
CA ASP A 191 -7.01 -21.54 -29.94
C ASP A 191 -7.69 -20.18 -30.23
N ARG A 192 -8.50 -20.15 -31.30
CA ARG A 192 -9.38 -19.03 -31.66
C ARG A 192 -10.81 -19.46 -31.32
N PHE A 193 -11.55 -18.61 -30.62
CA PHE A 193 -12.97 -18.84 -30.31
C PHE A 193 -13.84 -18.16 -31.36
N ASP A 194 -15.05 -18.68 -31.56
CA ASP A 194 -16.06 -18.02 -32.38
C ASP A 194 -16.36 -16.60 -31.84
N ASN A 195 -16.69 -15.71 -32.77
CA ASN A 195 -16.95 -14.28 -32.55
C ASN A 195 -15.82 -13.48 -31.85
N MET A 196 -14.65 -14.09 -31.60
CA MET A 196 -13.46 -13.46 -31.04
C MET A 196 -12.28 -13.48 -32.03
N PHE A 197 -11.30 -12.62 -31.78
CA PHE A 197 -10.12 -12.39 -32.63
C PHE A 197 -10.53 -12.11 -34.09
N PRO A 198 -11.28 -11.02 -34.33
CA PRO A 198 -11.92 -10.72 -35.61
C PRO A 198 -10.94 -10.61 -36.78
N GLU A 199 -9.67 -10.33 -36.47
CA GLU A 199 -8.52 -10.45 -37.35
C GLU A 199 -8.21 -11.94 -37.62
N LYS A 200 -9.10 -12.63 -38.36
CA LYS A 200 -9.08 -14.09 -38.62
C LYS A 200 -7.77 -14.61 -39.20
N HIS A 201 -7.01 -13.75 -39.87
CA HIS A 201 -5.74 -14.07 -40.53
C HIS A 201 -4.49 -13.79 -39.68
N GLU A 202 -4.64 -13.15 -38.51
CA GLU A 202 -3.51 -12.91 -37.61
C GLU A 202 -3.30 -14.14 -36.74
N GLU A 203 -2.09 -14.71 -36.76
CA GLU A 203 -1.79 -15.91 -35.99
C GLU A 203 -1.83 -15.63 -34.49
N ARG A 204 -2.58 -16.47 -33.76
CA ARG A 204 -2.61 -16.45 -32.30
C ARG A 204 -1.22 -16.80 -31.72
N PRO A 205 -0.88 -16.37 -30.49
CA PRO A 205 0.39 -16.70 -29.84
C PRO A 205 0.63 -18.21 -29.72
N PHE A 206 1.89 -18.64 -29.65
CA PHE A 206 2.22 -20.04 -29.35
C PHE A 206 1.80 -20.44 -27.92
N LYS A 207 1.43 -21.72 -27.73
CA LYS A 207 1.26 -22.38 -26.43
C LYS A 207 2.64 -22.66 -25.80
N PHE A 208 2.67 -22.84 -24.48
CA PHE A 208 3.90 -23.13 -23.73
C PHE A 208 3.71 -24.36 -22.82
N LEU A 209 4.73 -25.23 -22.76
CA LEU A 209 4.78 -26.40 -21.89
C LEU A 209 5.22 -26.00 -20.46
N ASP A 210 4.63 -26.58 -19.42
CA ASP A 210 4.97 -26.32 -18.02
C ASP A 210 5.05 -24.82 -17.66
N LYS A 211 4.13 -24.02 -18.22
CA LYS A 211 3.94 -22.61 -17.83
C LYS A 211 2.49 -22.30 -17.57
N LYS A 212 2.24 -21.74 -16.40
CA LYS A 212 0.92 -21.24 -16.04
C LYS A 212 0.75 -19.77 -16.41
N VAL A 213 -0.50 -19.36 -16.61
CA VAL A 213 -0.87 -18.01 -17.05
C VAL A 213 -1.02 -17.06 -15.86
N VAL A 214 -0.45 -15.87 -15.99
CA VAL A 214 -0.72 -14.72 -15.11
C VAL A 214 -1.54 -13.71 -15.92
N PHE A 215 -2.81 -13.55 -15.53
CA PHE A 215 -3.76 -12.67 -16.22
C PHE A 215 -3.91 -11.35 -15.45
N ILE A 216 -3.72 -10.21 -16.12
CA ILE A 216 -3.89 -8.88 -15.51
C ILE A 216 -4.72 -8.00 -16.43
N SER A 217 -5.72 -7.33 -15.88
CA SER A 217 -6.58 -6.37 -16.59
C SER A 217 -6.54 -4.99 -15.94
N ALA A 218 -6.88 -3.95 -16.70
CA ALA A 218 -6.93 -2.58 -16.23
C ALA A 218 -8.08 -1.78 -16.86
N ARG A 219 -8.42 -0.63 -16.27
CA ARG A 219 -9.33 0.38 -16.84
C ARG A 219 -10.74 -0.15 -17.21
N VAL A 220 -11.29 -1.08 -16.44
CA VAL A 220 -12.72 -1.45 -16.55
C VAL A 220 -13.64 -0.29 -16.14
N HIS A 221 -13.19 0.53 -15.18
CA HIS A 221 -13.74 1.86 -14.90
C HIS A 221 -12.88 2.93 -15.62
N PRO A 222 -13.44 3.74 -16.54
CA PRO A 222 -12.64 4.65 -17.39
C PRO A 222 -11.96 5.84 -16.70
N GLY A 223 -12.40 6.25 -15.52
CA GLY A 223 -11.77 7.34 -14.75
C GLY A 223 -10.49 6.92 -14.02
N GLU A 224 -10.27 5.61 -13.86
CA GLU A 224 -9.29 5.06 -12.92
C GLU A 224 -7.88 4.98 -13.53
N THR A 225 -7.32 6.15 -13.88
CA THR A 225 -5.98 6.31 -14.48
C THR A 225 -4.81 5.69 -13.67
N PRO A 226 -4.84 5.55 -12.32
CA PRO A 226 -3.79 4.83 -11.60
C PRO A 226 -3.55 3.40 -12.12
N SER A 227 -4.59 2.73 -12.61
CA SER A 227 -4.48 1.35 -13.14
C SER A 227 -3.53 1.25 -14.34
N SER A 228 -3.58 2.21 -15.27
CA SER A 228 -2.68 2.29 -16.42
C SER A 228 -1.23 2.51 -15.99
N PHE A 229 -0.97 3.34 -14.98
CA PHE A 229 0.39 3.55 -14.47
C PHE A 229 0.93 2.33 -13.70
N VAL A 230 0.10 1.61 -12.94
CA VAL A 230 0.48 0.33 -12.35
C VAL A 230 0.84 -0.69 -13.44
N LEU A 231 0.02 -0.82 -14.49
CA LEU A 231 0.34 -1.73 -15.59
C LEU A 231 1.61 -1.31 -16.34
N ASN A 232 1.80 -0.02 -16.60
CA ASN A 232 3.01 0.50 -17.25
C ASN A 232 4.29 0.19 -16.44
N GLY A 233 4.23 0.31 -15.11
CA GLY A 233 5.33 -0.06 -14.23
C GLY A 233 5.63 -1.56 -14.23
N PHE A 234 4.58 -2.38 -14.26
CA PHE A 234 4.73 -3.83 -14.39
C PHE A 234 5.32 -4.19 -15.75
N LEU A 235 4.87 -3.57 -16.85
CA LEU A 235 5.43 -3.73 -18.20
C LEU A 235 6.90 -3.31 -18.29
N LYS A 236 7.24 -2.11 -17.80
CA LYS A 236 8.63 -1.59 -17.76
C LYS A 236 9.58 -2.55 -17.02
N PHE A 237 9.12 -3.11 -15.90
CA PHE A 237 9.87 -4.12 -15.17
C PHE A 237 9.91 -5.46 -15.94
N LEU A 238 8.78 -5.97 -16.42
CA LEU A 238 8.66 -7.27 -17.09
C LEU A 238 9.35 -7.30 -18.46
N LEU A 239 9.60 -6.16 -19.10
CA LEU A 239 10.37 -6.04 -20.35
C LEU A 239 11.87 -5.78 -20.12
N ASN A 240 12.30 -5.52 -18.88
CA ASN A 240 13.71 -5.32 -18.57
C ASN A 240 14.53 -6.60 -18.88
N ARG A 241 15.57 -6.48 -19.71
CA ARG A 241 16.44 -7.58 -20.14
C ARG A 241 17.55 -7.90 -19.13
N GLU A 242 17.90 -6.97 -18.26
CA GLU A 242 18.98 -7.07 -17.27
C GLU A 242 18.49 -7.56 -15.90
N ASP A 243 17.26 -7.19 -15.51
CA ASP A 243 16.69 -7.59 -14.23
C ASP A 243 16.43 -9.11 -14.18
N GLN A 244 17.16 -9.77 -13.27
CA GLN A 244 17.14 -11.22 -13.09
C GLN A 244 15.78 -11.75 -12.61
N ILE A 245 15.02 -10.95 -11.84
CA ILE A 245 13.68 -11.30 -11.37
C ILE A 245 12.71 -11.28 -12.57
N ALA A 246 12.82 -10.27 -13.44
CA ALA A 246 12.03 -10.19 -14.66
C ALA A 246 12.35 -11.35 -15.65
N LEU A 247 13.63 -11.71 -15.79
CA LEU A 247 14.07 -12.88 -16.57
C LEU A 247 13.44 -14.20 -16.05
N HIS A 248 13.45 -14.43 -14.74
CA HIS A 248 12.89 -15.65 -14.14
C HIS A 248 11.35 -15.70 -14.27
N LEU A 249 10.67 -14.56 -14.14
CA LEU A 249 9.22 -14.47 -14.40
C LEU A 249 8.87 -14.85 -15.84
N ARG A 250 9.58 -14.32 -16.84
CA ARG A 250 9.39 -14.68 -18.25
C ARG A 250 9.76 -16.14 -18.56
N ARG A 251 10.58 -16.79 -17.72
CA ARG A 251 10.85 -18.23 -17.81
C ARG A 251 9.67 -19.05 -17.30
N MET A 252 9.15 -18.75 -16.11
CA MET A 252 8.12 -19.56 -15.44
C MET A 252 6.67 -19.34 -15.93
N TYR A 253 6.34 -18.15 -16.44
CA TYR A 253 4.94 -17.77 -16.68
C TYR A 253 4.70 -17.20 -18.09
N VAL A 254 3.44 -17.29 -18.53
CA VAL A 254 2.91 -16.53 -19.66
C VAL A 254 2.04 -15.41 -19.11
N PHE A 255 2.39 -14.17 -19.42
CA PHE A 255 1.63 -12.99 -18.99
C PHE A 255 0.63 -12.62 -20.08
N LYS A 256 -0.64 -12.49 -19.70
CA LYS A 256 -1.75 -12.07 -20.55
C LYS A 256 -2.33 -10.79 -19.97
N LEU A 257 -2.09 -9.68 -20.66
CA LEU A 257 -2.32 -8.34 -20.12
C LEU A 257 -3.33 -7.59 -21.00
N ILE A 258 -4.44 -7.13 -20.42
CA ILE A 258 -5.40 -6.23 -21.07
C ILE A 258 -5.17 -4.80 -20.57
N PRO A 259 -4.64 -3.88 -21.40
CA PRO A 259 -4.38 -2.51 -20.98
C PRO A 259 -5.64 -1.68 -20.73
N MET A 260 -6.76 -2.04 -21.38
CA MET A 260 -7.98 -1.23 -21.33
C MET A 260 -9.25 -2.06 -21.58
N LEU A 261 -9.93 -2.49 -20.51
CA LEU A 261 -11.20 -3.25 -20.62
C LEU A 261 -12.39 -2.39 -21.10
N ASN A 262 -12.34 -1.07 -20.97
CA ASN A 262 -13.43 -0.17 -21.36
C ASN A 262 -12.91 0.95 -22.29
N PRO A 263 -12.50 0.61 -23.53
CA PRO A 263 -11.90 1.58 -24.45
C PRO A 263 -12.87 2.70 -24.84
N ASP A 264 -14.18 2.41 -24.93
CA ASP A 264 -15.19 3.38 -25.35
C ASP A 264 -15.46 4.43 -24.27
N GLY A 265 -15.68 3.99 -23.03
CA GLY A 265 -15.83 4.91 -21.91
C GLY A 265 -14.55 5.71 -21.64
N VAL A 266 -13.36 5.18 -21.98
CA VAL A 266 -12.11 5.96 -21.90
C VAL A 266 -12.05 7.01 -23.01
N ALA A 267 -12.40 6.66 -24.25
CA ALA A 267 -12.44 7.61 -25.36
C ALA A 267 -13.45 8.75 -25.14
N LYS A 268 -14.56 8.48 -24.43
CA LYS A 268 -15.56 9.48 -24.03
C LYS A 268 -15.29 10.17 -22.68
N GLY A 269 -14.15 9.92 -22.03
CA GLY A 269 -13.80 10.58 -20.76
C GLY A 269 -14.72 10.24 -19.57
N HIS A 270 -15.42 9.10 -19.61
CA HIS A 270 -16.29 8.67 -18.52
C HIS A 270 -15.51 8.40 -17.21
N TYR A 271 -16.21 8.38 -16.07
CA TYR A 271 -15.58 8.03 -14.78
C TYR A 271 -15.67 6.53 -14.44
N ARG A 272 -16.81 5.86 -14.70
CA ARG A 272 -17.07 4.48 -14.21
C ARG A 272 -17.72 3.55 -15.23
N MET A 273 -18.61 4.09 -16.06
CA MET A 273 -19.47 3.29 -16.92
C MET A 273 -18.92 3.21 -18.36
N ASP A 274 -19.40 2.23 -19.12
CA ASP A 274 -19.30 2.21 -20.58
C ASP A 274 -20.22 3.27 -21.24
N THR A 275 -20.49 3.11 -22.53
CA THR A 275 -21.32 4.01 -23.34
C THR A 275 -22.84 3.72 -23.29
N LYS A 276 -23.26 2.58 -22.74
CA LYS A 276 -24.65 2.27 -22.38
C LYS A 276 -25.00 2.68 -20.93
N GLY A 277 -24.02 3.21 -20.17
CA GLY A 277 -24.20 3.56 -18.76
C GLY A 277 -24.00 2.38 -17.79
N VAL A 278 -23.53 1.23 -18.30
CA VAL A 278 -23.33 0.01 -17.53
C VAL A 278 -21.99 0.02 -16.79
N ASN A 279 -22.03 -0.42 -15.53
CA ASN A 279 -20.82 -0.72 -14.76
C ASN A 279 -20.28 -2.10 -15.16
N LEU A 280 -19.35 -2.15 -16.13
CA LEU A 280 -18.78 -3.39 -16.65
C LEU A 280 -18.18 -4.30 -15.56
N ASN A 281 -17.70 -3.75 -14.44
CA ASN A 281 -17.24 -4.53 -13.28
C ASN A 281 -18.39 -5.05 -12.38
N ARG A 282 -19.54 -5.32 -13.00
CA ARG A 282 -20.69 -6.08 -12.47
C ARG A 282 -21.13 -7.20 -13.42
N MET A 283 -20.55 -7.28 -14.62
CA MET A 283 -21.03 -8.15 -15.69
C MET A 283 -20.17 -9.39 -15.92
N TYR A 284 -19.18 -9.68 -15.08
CA TYR A 284 -18.28 -10.84 -15.28
C TYR A 284 -18.94 -12.20 -15.03
N LEU A 285 -20.07 -12.28 -14.32
CA LEU A 285 -20.80 -13.54 -14.13
C LEU A 285 -21.35 -14.03 -15.48
N ASN A 286 -22.27 -13.26 -16.06
CA ASN A 286 -22.97 -13.55 -17.32
C ASN A 286 -22.88 -12.33 -18.27
N PRO A 287 -21.73 -12.06 -18.90
CA PRO A 287 -21.61 -11.00 -19.89
C PRO A 287 -22.31 -11.40 -21.19
N SER A 288 -23.01 -10.43 -21.81
CA SER A 288 -23.56 -10.55 -23.17
C SER A 288 -22.43 -10.26 -24.16
N GLU A 289 -22.36 -11.02 -25.25
CA GLU A 289 -21.43 -10.74 -26.35
C GLU A 289 -21.73 -9.37 -27.01
N ASN A 290 -23.01 -9.02 -27.14
CA ASN A 290 -23.47 -7.81 -27.82
C ASN A 290 -23.51 -6.57 -26.90
N ASP A 291 -23.71 -6.75 -25.59
CA ASP A 291 -23.82 -5.63 -24.64
C ASP A 291 -22.57 -5.41 -23.81
N HIS A 292 -21.82 -6.48 -23.52
CA HIS A 292 -20.64 -6.47 -22.68
C HIS A 292 -19.41 -7.10 -23.39
N PRO A 293 -19.14 -6.84 -24.69
CA PRO A 293 -18.20 -7.60 -25.52
C PRO A 293 -16.80 -7.74 -24.90
N THR A 294 -16.29 -6.67 -24.29
CA THR A 294 -14.94 -6.70 -23.72
C THR A 294 -14.83 -7.56 -22.46
N ILE A 295 -15.92 -7.68 -21.69
CA ILE A 295 -16.01 -8.54 -20.49
C ILE A 295 -16.29 -9.99 -20.90
N TYR A 296 -17.10 -10.19 -21.95
CA TYR A 296 -17.30 -11.50 -22.59
C TYR A 296 -15.96 -12.08 -23.07
N ALA A 297 -15.20 -11.30 -23.84
CA ALA A 297 -13.88 -11.69 -24.31
C ALA A 297 -12.88 -11.98 -23.18
N ALA A 298 -12.81 -11.11 -22.16
CA ALA A 298 -11.95 -11.33 -21.00
C ALA A 298 -12.34 -12.60 -20.23
N ARG A 299 -13.64 -12.85 -20.01
CA ARG A 299 -14.15 -14.06 -19.33
C ARG A 299 -13.82 -15.34 -20.09
N ASN A 300 -14.04 -15.36 -21.41
CA ASN A 300 -13.79 -16.55 -22.23
C ASN A 300 -12.29 -16.86 -22.35
N LEU A 301 -11.43 -15.84 -22.49
CA LEU A 301 -9.98 -15.97 -22.35
C LEU A 301 -9.60 -16.61 -21.00
N ILE A 302 -10.18 -16.15 -19.88
CA ILE A 302 -9.89 -16.67 -18.55
C ILE A 302 -10.36 -18.13 -18.38
N ARG A 303 -11.53 -18.51 -18.90
CA ARG A 303 -11.98 -19.93 -18.92
C ARG A 303 -10.99 -20.79 -19.70
N TYR A 304 -10.62 -20.38 -20.91
CA TYR A 304 -9.66 -21.09 -21.75
C TYR A 304 -8.30 -21.28 -21.04
N TYR A 305 -7.74 -20.23 -20.44
CA TYR A 305 -6.48 -20.35 -19.72
C TYR A 305 -6.58 -21.21 -18.44
N HIS A 306 -7.75 -21.29 -17.81
CA HIS A 306 -7.99 -22.19 -16.68
C HIS A 306 -8.03 -23.66 -17.11
N HIS A 307 -8.85 -24.02 -18.10
CA HIS A 307 -9.05 -25.41 -18.50
C HIS A 307 -7.92 -25.98 -19.39
N SER A 308 -7.42 -25.19 -20.35
CA SER A 308 -6.64 -25.68 -21.51
C SER A 308 -5.14 -25.34 -21.49
N TYR A 309 -4.65 -24.65 -20.46
CA TYR A 309 -3.26 -24.13 -20.41
C TYR A 309 -2.40 -24.74 -19.31
N ASN A 310 -2.62 -26.02 -19.00
CA ASN A 310 -1.82 -26.80 -18.06
C ASN A 310 -1.16 -27.99 -18.79
N ILE A 311 -0.41 -27.68 -19.83
CA ILE A 311 0.21 -28.69 -20.71
C ILE A 311 1.44 -29.26 -19.99
N ILE A 312 1.45 -30.57 -19.79
CA ILE A 312 2.52 -31.35 -19.15
C ILE A 312 3.12 -32.30 -20.21
N GLU A 313 4.38 -32.71 -20.05
CA GLU A 313 5.11 -33.51 -21.06
C GLU A 313 4.42 -34.85 -21.38
N GLU A 314 3.68 -35.42 -20.43
CA GLU A 314 2.85 -36.64 -20.55
C GLU A 314 1.55 -36.46 -21.38
N GLN A 315 1.24 -35.24 -21.86
CA GLN A 315 -0.01 -34.90 -22.56
C GLN A 315 0.19 -34.45 -24.01
N LEU A 316 1.39 -34.65 -24.59
CA LEU A 316 1.63 -34.42 -26.02
C LEU A 316 1.22 -35.64 -26.85
N SER A 317 0.80 -35.42 -28.10
CA SER A 317 0.80 -36.51 -29.09
C SER A 317 2.22 -36.80 -29.57
N PRO A 318 2.53 -38.03 -30.02
CA PRO A 318 3.88 -38.44 -30.41
C PRO A 318 4.54 -37.54 -31.48
N ASP A 319 3.74 -36.99 -32.39
CA ASP A 319 4.20 -36.09 -33.46
C ASP A 319 4.85 -34.81 -32.90
N ILE A 320 4.23 -34.24 -31.86
CA ILE A 320 4.69 -33.01 -31.22
C ILE A 320 5.89 -33.30 -30.31
N GLU A 321 5.88 -34.45 -29.62
CA GLU A 321 7.00 -34.90 -28.78
C GLU A 321 8.29 -35.03 -29.58
N SER A 322 8.25 -35.68 -30.76
CA SER A 322 9.40 -35.84 -31.65
C SER A 322 10.05 -34.50 -32.04
N THR A 323 9.22 -33.48 -32.27
CA THR A 323 9.66 -32.12 -32.63
C THR A 323 10.20 -31.37 -31.41
N TYR A 324 9.56 -31.54 -30.24
CA TYR A 324 9.98 -30.93 -28.99
C TYR A 324 11.35 -31.44 -28.53
N ILE A 325 11.59 -32.76 -28.55
CA ILE A 325 12.87 -33.38 -28.19
C ILE A 325 14.01 -32.86 -29.07
N LYS A 326 13.77 -32.70 -30.38
CA LYS A 326 14.73 -32.14 -31.36
C LYS A 326 15.16 -30.72 -30.97
N ASN A 327 14.22 -29.88 -30.52
CA ASN A 327 14.50 -28.53 -30.02
C ASN A 327 15.15 -28.53 -28.62
N LYS A 328 14.70 -29.39 -27.70
CA LYS A 328 15.23 -29.57 -26.34
C LYS A 328 16.74 -29.88 -26.37
N ASN A 329 17.16 -30.72 -27.32
CA ASN A 329 18.57 -31.08 -27.54
C ASN A 329 19.39 -29.94 -28.17
N ASN A 330 18.85 -29.23 -29.17
CA ASN A 330 19.51 -28.06 -29.78
C ASN A 330 19.73 -26.92 -28.76
N ILE A 331 18.80 -26.70 -27.83
CA ILE A 331 18.94 -25.70 -26.76
C ILE A 331 20.00 -26.15 -25.74
N LYS A 332 19.96 -27.41 -25.28
CA LYS A 332 20.99 -27.97 -24.39
C LYS A 332 22.40 -27.83 -24.96
N MET A 333 22.61 -28.14 -26.24
CA MET A 333 23.93 -27.97 -26.87
C MET A 333 24.43 -26.52 -26.81
N LYS A 334 23.57 -25.53 -27.11
CA LYS A 334 23.94 -24.11 -27.03
C LYS A 334 24.22 -23.65 -25.59
N GLU A 335 23.45 -24.09 -24.60
CA GLU A 335 23.73 -23.78 -23.19
C GLU A 335 25.03 -24.44 -22.69
N ILE A 336 25.30 -25.70 -23.05
CA ILE A 336 26.57 -26.39 -22.73
C ILE A 336 27.77 -25.68 -23.34
N GLN A 337 27.65 -25.19 -24.58
CA GLN A 337 28.70 -24.44 -25.26
C GLN A 337 28.98 -23.08 -24.58
N HIS A 338 27.96 -22.44 -24.01
CA HIS A 338 28.09 -21.18 -23.27
C HIS A 338 28.52 -21.37 -21.79
N LEU A 339 28.24 -22.54 -21.20
CA LEU A 339 28.75 -22.96 -19.89
C LEU A 339 30.22 -23.36 -19.93
N ARG A 340 30.68 -24.05 -20.99
CA ARG A 340 32.10 -24.38 -21.19
C ARG A 340 33.02 -23.14 -21.25
N THR A 341 32.49 -21.98 -21.66
CA THR A 341 33.22 -20.70 -21.62
C THR A 341 33.27 -20.01 -20.24
N ASN A 342 32.57 -20.53 -19.21
CA ASN A 342 32.38 -19.83 -17.93
C ASN A 342 32.75 -20.65 -16.67
N VAL A 343 33.34 -21.85 -16.80
CA VAL A 343 33.68 -22.72 -15.65
C VAL A 343 35.14 -23.16 -15.64
N ILE A 344 36.03 -22.23 -15.30
CA ILE A 344 37.27 -22.53 -14.55
C ILE A 344 37.38 -21.48 -13.43
N CYS A 345 37.50 -21.95 -12.18
CA CYS A 345 37.33 -21.11 -11.00
C CYS A 345 38.57 -20.26 -10.63
N ASN A 346 38.31 -19.18 -9.87
CA ASN A 346 39.18 -18.52 -8.91
C ASN A 346 40.61 -18.10 -9.33
N THR A 347 40.88 -16.79 -9.34
CA THR A 347 41.76 -16.10 -8.34
C THR A 347 41.92 -14.62 -8.74
N PRO A 348 41.79 -13.62 -7.84
CA PRO A 348 41.73 -12.20 -8.24
C PRO A 348 43.00 -11.62 -8.89
N THR A 349 44.17 -12.21 -8.64
CA THR A 349 45.47 -11.55 -8.84
C THR A 349 45.97 -11.47 -10.27
N ARG A 350 45.41 -12.24 -11.22
CA ARG A 350 45.94 -12.32 -12.61
C ARG A 350 45.44 -11.23 -13.57
N LEU A 351 44.37 -10.51 -13.23
CA LEU A 351 43.81 -9.46 -14.10
C LEU A 351 44.74 -8.24 -14.24
N LEU A 352 45.53 -7.91 -13.23
CA LEU A 352 46.46 -6.77 -13.27
C LEU A 352 47.77 -7.05 -14.04
N GLN A 353 48.16 -8.32 -14.22
CA GLN A 353 49.34 -8.66 -15.03
C GLN A 353 49.03 -8.75 -16.54
N ARG A 354 47.81 -9.18 -16.92
CA ARG A 354 47.50 -9.49 -18.34
C ARG A 354 47.17 -8.28 -19.21
N VAL A 355 46.95 -7.10 -18.60
CA VAL A 355 46.71 -5.83 -19.31
C VAL A 355 48.02 -5.17 -19.81
N LYS A 356 49.20 -5.63 -19.36
CA LYS A 356 50.48 -4.95 -19.60
C LYS A 356 51.40 -5.61 -20.66
N LEU A 357 50.90 -6.58 -21.46
CA LEU A 357 51.78 -7.45 -22.27
C LEU A 357 51.23 -7.93 -23.63
N MET A 358 50.21 -7.27 -24.21
CA MET A 358 49.73 -7.56 -25.58
C MET A 358 49.43 -6.31 -26.43
N THR A 359 50.02 -5.15 -26.09
CA THR A 359 50.23 -4.08 -27.07
C THR A 359 51.59 -4.30 -27.75
N LEU A 360 51.61 -5.11 -28.82
CA LEU A 360 52.68 -5.16 -29.84
C LEU A 360 52.20 -5.99 -31.06
N ASN A 361 52.10 -5.30 -32.21
CA ASN A 361 52.44 -5.65 -33.59
C ASN A 361 52.69 -7.12 -34.01
N GLU A 362 52.47 -7.56 -35.26
CA GLU A 362 51.61 -7.15 -36.40
C GLU A 362 51.75 -8.25 -37.50
N ARG A 363 50.93 -8.24 -38.56
CA ARG A 363 51.12 -8.90 -39.88
C ARG A 363 51.59 -10.38 -39.96
N ALA A 364 50.75 -11.23 -40.56
CA ALA A 364 51.14 -12.15 -41.64
C ALA A 364 49.91 -12.69 -42.41
N LYS A 365 50.11 -13.20 -43.63
CA LYS A 365 49.13 -13.93 -44.45
C LYS A 365 49.58 -15.38 -44.66
N SER A 366 48.69 -16.16 -45.29
CA SER A 366 48.97 -17.25 -46.26
C SER A 366 49.63 -18.55 -45.79
N ASP A 367 48.78 -19.59 -45.81
CA ASP A 367 48.90 -20.78 -46.68
C ASP A 367 49.69 -22.04 -46.32
N THR A 368 49.06 -23.17 -46.68
CA THR A 368 49.56 -24.55 -46.82
C THR A 368 50.09 -25.25 -45.56
N GLY A 369 49.84 -26.55 -45.35
CA GLY A 369 49.01 -27.51 -46.10
C GLY A 369 49.35 -28.95 -45.69
N VAL A 370 48.61 -29.95 -46.22
CA VAL A 370 49.03 -31.34 -46.55
C VAL A 370 47.77 -32.22 -46.73
N LYS A 371 47.80 -33.14 -47.72
CA LYS A 371 46.79 -34.19 -47.96
C LYS A 371 47.12 -35.45 -47.13
N TYR A 372 46.14 -36.35 -46.92
CA TYR A 372 46.13 -37.69 -47.54
C TYR A 372 44.85 -38.46 -47.19
N GLU A 373 44.67 -39.64 -47.77
CA GLU A 373 43.38 -40.34 -47.90
C GLU A 373 43.18 -41.53 -46.93
N CYS A 374 41.91 -41.86 -46.75
CA CYS A 374 41.29 -43.16 -46.45
C CYS A 374 42.19 -44.40 -46.22
N MET A 375 41.89 -45.16 -45.15
CA MET A 375 41.56 -46.60 -45.30
C MET A 375 40.74 -47.18 -44.13
N PHE A 376 40.12 -48.33 -44.38
CA PHE A 376 39.32 -49.14 -43.44
C PHE A 376 40.18 -50.08 -42.58
N THR A 377 39.59 -50.62 -41.49
CA THR A 377 39.67 -52.01 -40.92
C THR A 377 39.57 -51.98 -39.38
N SER A 378 39.13 -53.02 -38.66
CA SER A 378 38.16 -54.12 -38.91
C SER A 378 37.91 -54.87 -37.58
N ASN A 379 36.95 -55.83 -37.56
CA ASN A 379 36.89 -56.99 -36.64
C ASN A 379 36.58 -56.77 -35.13
N ASN A 380 35.94 -57.70 -34.38
CA ASN A 380 34.92 -58.72 -34.71
C ASN A 380 34.29 -59.33 -33.41
N LEU A 381 33.35 -60.28 -33.56
CA LEU A 381 32.96 -61.36 -32.61
C LEU A 381 32.09 -61.05 -31.35
N ASP A 382 30.78 -61.23 -31.51
CA ASP A 382 29.99 -62.41 -31.06
C ASP A 382 29.76 -62.83 -29.57
N ASN A 383 28.46 -62.85 -29.24
CA ASN A 383 27.66 -63.99 -28.71
C ASN A 383 27.96 -64.67 -27.35
N THR A 384 27.00 -64.56 -26.42
CA THR A 384 26.10 -65.67 -25.97
C THR A 384 24.96 -65.09 -25.11
N CYS A 385 23.78 -65.72 -24.89
CA CYS A 385 23.42 -67.15 -24.95
C CYS A 385 21.96 -67.40 -25.46
N CYS A 386 21.60 -68.66 -25.72
CA CYS A 386 20.27 -69.16 -26.18
C CYS A 386 19.15 -69.04 -25.11
N GLY A 387 17.84 -69.19 -25.39
CA GLY A 387 17.04 -69.55 -26.60
C GLY A 387 15.53 -69.30 -26.31
N LYS A 388 14.47 -69.98 -26.79
CA LYS A 388 14.13 -71.06 -27.77
C LYS A 388 12.54 -71.12 -27.83
N VAL A 389 11.78 -71.61 -28.84
CA VAL A 389 12.00 -71.95 -30.26
C VAL A 389 10.63 -72.15 -30.99
N GLN A 390 10.42 -71.56 -32.19
CA GLN A 390 9.47 -71.92 -33.30
C GLN A 390 7.93 -71.97 -33.01
N HIS A 391 6.97 -72.06 -33.97
CA HIS A 391 6.91 -72.26 -35.47
C HIS A 391 5.76 -71.36 -36.06
N CYS A 392 5.89 -70.67 -37.23
CA CYS A 392 5.43 -71.03 -38.61
C CYS A 392 3.88 -71.10 -38.85
N GLN A 393 3.28 -70.86 -40.04
CA GLN A 393 3.69 -70.62 -41.46
C GLN A 393 2.49 -69.93 -42.21
N PHE A 394 2.62 -68.85 -43.02
CA PHE A 394 2.92 -68.71 -44.49
C PHE A 394 1.71 -68.52 -45.44
N GLY A 395 1.87 -67.65 -46.47
CA GLY A 395 1.00 -67.44 -47.66
C GLY A 395 -0.23 -66.50 -47.47
N GLU A 396 -0.71 -65.74 -48.48
CA GLU A 396 -0.11 -65.28 -49.76
C GLU A 396 -0.86 -64.01 -50.29
N GLU A 397 -0.63 -63.57 -51.53
CA GLU A 397 -0.80 -62.22 -52.12
C GLU A 397 -2.20 -61.52 -52.16
N GLN A 398 -2.16 -60.18 -52.31
CA GLN A 398 -3.01 -59.19 -53.06
C GLN A 398 -4.53 -59.46 -53.34
N GLU A 399 -5.45 -58.48 -53.39
CA GLU A 399 -5.34 -57.03 -53.67
C GLU A 399 -6.52 -56.17 -53.11
N LEU A 400 -6.25 -54.88 -52.82
CA LEU A 400 -7.15 -53.69 -52.87
C LEU A 400 -8.63 -53.73 -52.37
N SER A 401 -8.88 -53.78 -51.05
CA SER A 401 -9.87 -52.88 -50.38
C SER A 401 -9.83 -53.01 -48.84
N ASN A 402 -9.39 -51.97 -48.11
CA ASN A 402 -9.36 -52.00 -46.64
C ASN A 402 -10.43 -51.10 -46.01
N ASP A 403 -11.43 -51.73 -45.40
CA ASP A 403 -12.41 -51.07 -44.53
C ASP A 403 -11.78 -50.47 -43.27
N THR A 404 -12.28 -49.30 -42.87
CA THR A 404 -12.19 -48.80 -41.48
C THR A 404 -13.47 -48.05 -41.12
N HIS A 405 -14.60 -48.76 -41.21
CA HIS A 405 -15.90 -48.27 -40.79
C HIS A 405 -16.05 -48.26 -39.26
N GLU A 406 -15.88 -47.10 -38.61
CA GLU A 406 -16.89 -46.51 -37.72
C GLU A 406 -16.49 -45.09 -37.22
N TYR A 407 -17.35 -44.45 -36.41
CA TYR A 407 -17.17 -43.10 -35.84
C TYR A 407 -17.14 -41.90 -36.80
N GLN A 408 -18.12 -41.81 -37.71
CA GLN A 408 -18.39 -40.58 -38.48
C GLN A 408 -19.80 -39.96 -38.28
N ASN A 409 -20.45 -40.21 -37.13
CA ASN A 409 -21.89 -39.92 -36.95
C ASN A 409 -22.29 -39.16 -35.64
N ILE A 410 -21.45 -38.23 -35.14
CA ILE A 410 -21.74 -37.49 -33.89
C ILE A 410 -21.82 -35.95 -34.05
N LEU A 411 -21.40 -35.36 -35.18
CA LEU A 411 -21.26 -33.89 -35.34
C LEU A 411 -22.26 -33.20 -36.29
N LYS A 412 -23.51 -33.68 -36.38
CA LYS A 412 -24.62 -32.95 -37.03
C LYS A 412 -25.93 -33.11 -36.27
N GLY A 413 -26.34 -32.10 -35.48
CA GLY A 413 -27.68 -32.06 -34.90
C GLY A 413 -27.96 -30.91 -33.92
N LYS A 414 -29.02 -30.14 -34.21
CA LYS A 414 -29.81 -29.30 -33.28
C LYS A 414 -29.11 -28.11 -32.60
N TYR A 415 -29.01 -27.01 -33.34
CA TYR A 415 -29.55 -25.73 -32.84
C TYR A 415 -31.03 -25.65 -33.24
N THR A 416 -31.95 -25.74 -32.27
CA THR A 416 -33.38 -25.40 -32.41
C THR A 416 -33.99 -25.20 -31.01
N ASP A 417 -34.73 -24.12 -30.80
CA ASP A 417 -35.40 -23.84 -29.52
C ASP A 417 -36.43 -24.91 -29.11
N LYS A 418 -36.50 -25.20 -27.80
CA LYS A 418 -37.77 -25.18 -27.05
C LYS A 418 -37.57 -25.18 -25.54
N THR A 419 -38.51 -24.53 -24.85
CA THR A 419 -38.56 -24.29 -23.41
C THR A 419 -38.91 -25.53 -22.60
N THR A 420 -38.11 -25.86 -21.57
CA THR A 420 -38.58 -26.50 -20.32
C THR A 420 -37.60 -26.23 -19.18
N ASN A 421 -38.11 -26.07 -17.95
CA ASN A 421 -37.28 -25.86 -16.76
C ASN A 421 -36.60 -27.17 -16.32
N GLN A 422 -35.27 -27.17 -16.14
CA GLN A 422 -34.57 -28.09 -15.24
C GLN A 422 -33.23 -27.50 -14.78
N THR A 423 -32.78 -27.90 -13.60
CA THR A 423 -31.74 -27.24 -12.78
C THR A 423 -30.31 -27.41 -13.31
N GLU A 424 -29.56 -26.31 -13.38
CA GLU A 424 -28.10 -26.33 -13.59
C GLU A 424 -27.35 -26.83 -12.33
N THR A 425 -26.67 -27.98 -12.42
CA THR A 425 -25.65 -28.41 -11.45
C THR A 425 -24.50 -29.16 -12.15
N ASN A 426 -23.29 -29.06 -11.57
CA ASN A 426 -22.07 -29.82 -11.89
C ASN A 426 -21.27 -29.43 -13.16
N ASP A 427 -20.60 -28.27 -13.14
CA ASP A 427 -19.48 -27.91 -14.05
C ASP A 427 -18.25 -27.40 -13.24
N LEU A 428 -17.93 -28.08 -12.12
CA LEU A 428 -16.95 -27.64 -11.10
C LEU A 428 -16.07 -28.80 -10.59
N SER A 429 -15.02 -29.16 -11.33
CA SER A 429 -14.14 -30.29 -10.94
C SER A 429 -12.68 -30.28 -11.47
N LYS A 430 -12.05 -29.11 -11.66
CA LYS A 430 -10.56 -29.04 -11.79
C LYS A 430 -9.91 -28.50 -10.51
N SER A 431 -8.88 -29.19 -10.01
CA SER A 431 -8.15 -28.70 -8.83
C SER A 431 -7.29 -27.46 -9.16
N SER A 432 -6.93 -26.68 -8.14
CA SER A 432 -6.06 -25.50 -8.33
C SER A 432 -4.64 -25.86 -8.81
N SER A 433 -4.25 -27.13 -8.67
CA SER A 433 -3.05 -27.76 -9.25
C SER A 433 -3.15 -27.93 -10.77
N GLU A 434 -4.30 -28.35 -11.28
CA GLU A 434 -4.56 -28.63 -12.71
C GLU A 434 -4.97 -27.38 -13.52
N SER A 435 -5.32 -26.29 -12.83
CA SER A 435 -5.62 -24.99 -13.45
C SER A 435 -4.39 -24.45 -14.19
N GLY A 436 -4.53 -24.19 -15.49
CA GLY A 436 -3.52 -23.48 -16.29
C GLY A 436 -3.36 -22.01 -15.87
N LEU A 437 -4.36 -21.45 -15.21
CA LEU A 437 -4.36 -20.09 -14.67
C LEU A 437 -3.75 -20.09 -13.24
N TYR A 438 -2.71 -19.28 -13.03
CA TYR A 438 -1.98 -19.16 -11.75
C TYR A 438 -2.44 -17.98 -10.89
N LEU A 439 -2.79 -16.85 -11.52
CA LEU A 439 -3.05 -15.57 -10.86
C LEU A 439 -3.93 -14.67 -11.75
N TYR A 440 -4.95 -14.05 -11.17
CA TYR A 440 -5.76 -12.99 -11.77
C TYR A 440 -5.65 -11.70 -10.95
N ILE A 441 -5.44 -10.55 -11.60
CA ILE A 441 -5.48 -9.22 -10.97
C ILE A 441 -6.24 -8.21 -11.85
N ASP A 442 -7.28 -7.59 -11.30
CA ASP A 442 -7.95 -6.42 -11.89
C ASP A 442 -7.39 -5.12 -11.28
N LEU A 443 -6.91 -4.18 -12.09
CA LEU A 443 -6.23 -2.95 -11.65
C LEU A 443 -7.19 -1.75 -11.61
N HIS A 444 -7.26 -1.08 -10.46
CA HIS A 444 -8.29 -0.08 -10.10
C HIS A 444 -7.76 1.18 -9.41
N GLY A 445 -8.61 2.22 -9.36
CA GLY A 445 -8.34 3.53 -8.77
C GLY A 445 -9.36 3.93 -7.70
N HIS A 446 -8.93 4.09 -6.45
CA HIS A 446 -9.82 4.21 -5.29
C HIS A 446 -9.86 5.63 -4.71
N ALA A 447 -10.92 6.40 -4.99
CA ALA A 447 -11.03 7.82 -4.59
C ALA A 447 -10.83 8.11 -3.09
N SER A 448 -11.55 7.43 -2.19
CA SER A 448 -11.66 7.84 -0.78
C SER A 448 -10.68 7.21 0.22
N LYS A 449 -10.37 5.91 0.06
CA LYS A 449 -9.49 5.15 0.95
C LYS A 449 -8.03 5.33 0.53
N LYS A 450 -7.24 5.99 1.37
CA LYS A 450 -5.82 6.31 1.15
C LYS A 450 -4.92 5.07 1.05
N GLY A 451 -3.85 5.22 0.26
CA GLY A 451 -2.83 4.19 -0.01
C GLY A 451 -3.20 3.20 -1.10
N VAL A 452 -2.31 2.21 -1.30
CA VAL A 452 -2.53 1.09 -2.22
C VAL A 452 -2.79 -0.18 -1.42
N PHE A 453 -3.72 -1.02 -1.87
CA PHE A 453 -4.08 -2.28 -1.22
C PHE A 453 -4.74 -3.24 -2.22
N MET A 454 -5.02 -4.47 -1.81
CA MET A 454 -5.80 -5.43 -2.59
C MET A 454 -7.10 -5.82 -1.85
N TYR A 455 -8.15 -6.06 -2.63
CA TYR A 455 -9.26 -6.90 -2.19
C TYR A 455 -9.05 -8.32 -2.70
N GLY A 456 -9.24 -9.30 -1.80
CA GLY A 456 -9.25 -10.72 -2.09
C GLY A 456 -10.66 -11.31 -1.90
N ASN A 457 -10.77 -12.62 -2.03
CA ASN A 457 -12.00 -13.36 -1.75
C ASN A 457 -11.99 -13.92 -0.32
N HIS A 458 -13.14 -14.45 0.08
CA HIS A 458 -13.32 -15.15 1.34
C HIS A 458 -13.40 -16.66 1.09
N PHE A 459 -12.83 -17.43 2.01
CA PHE A 459 -12.76 -18.89 1.97
C PHE A 459 -13.18 -19.40 3.34
N THR A 460 -13.91 -20.52 3.36
CA THR A 460 -14.28 -21.21 4.59
C THR A 460 -13.08 -21.93 5.20
N ASP A 461 -12.18 -22.46 4.36
CA ASP A 461 -10.90 -23.01 4.79
C ASP A 461 -9.92 -21.90 5.23
N PRO A 462 -9.27 -22.05 6.41
CA PRO A 462 -8.21 -21.16 6.83
C PRO A 462 -6.97 -21.16 5.92
N GLU A 463 -6.53 -22.28 5.34
CA GLU A 463 -5.30 -22.31 4.54
C GLU A 463 -5.47 -21.58 3.20
N ASP A 464 -6.61 -21.73 2.53
CA ASP A 464 -7.00 -20.95 1.34
C ASP A 464 -7.11 -19.46 1.66
N THR A 465 -7.65 -19.11 2.84
CA THR A 465 -7.66 -17.72 3.32
C THR A 465 -6.22 -17.18 3.44
N ILE A 466 -5.30 -17.96 4.02
CA ILE A 466 -3.89 -17.60 4.16
C ILE A 466 -3.21 -17.50 2.79
N MET A 467 -3.48 -18.42 1.88
CA MET A 467 -2.98 -18.41 0.49
C MET A 467 -3.43 -17.17 -0.27
N CYS A 468 -4.68 -16.73 -0.09
CA CYS A 468 -5.18 -15.45 -0.61
C CYS A 468 -4.51 -14.23 0.06
N MET A 469 -4.13 -14.34 1.34
CA MET A 469 -3.43 -13.26 2.06
C MET A 469 -1.93 -13.16 1.71
N LEU A 470 -1.30 -14.19 1.11
CA LEU A 470 0.13 -14.20 0.83
C LEU A 470 0.60 -13.14 -0.17
N LEU A 471 0.01 -13.03 -1.37
CA LEU A 471 0.49 -12.06 -2.37
C LEU A 471 0.34 -10.60 -1.88
N PRO A 472 -0.80 -10.16 -1.30
CA PRO A 472 -0.90 -8.84 -0.68
C PRO A 472 0.11 -8.64 0.46
N LYS A 473 0.48 -9.70 1.20
CA LYS A 473 1.47 -9.59 2.27
C LYS A 473 2.90 -9.42 1.73
N LEU A 474 3.28 -10.16 0.70
CA LEU A 474 4.55 -10.03 -0.02
C LEU A 474 4.69 -8.65 -0.69
N MET A 475 3.61 -8.13 -1.28
CA MET A 475 3.56 -6.77 -1.82
C MET A 475 3.90 -5.70 -0.76
N SER A 476 3.51 -5.87 0.50
CA SER A 476 3.90 -4.95 1.59
C SER A 476 5.38 -5.01 1.99
N ILE A 477 6.09 -6.08 1.63
CA ILE A 477 7.55 -6.24 1.85
C ILE A 477 8.33 -5.70 0.65
N ASN A 478 7.77 -5.78 -0.56
CA ASN A 478 8.41 -5.33 -1.80
C ASN A 478 8.07 -3.89 -2.21
N ASN A 479 7.01 -3.26 -1.67
CA ASN A 479 6.61 -1.89 -2.02
C ASN A 479 6.33 -0.99 -0.79
N PRO A 480 6.87 0.24 -0.73
CA PRO A 480 6.70 1.15 0.42
C PRO A 480 5.29 1.73 0.56
N ASN A 481 4.47 1.70 -0.49
CA ASN A 481 3.14 2.31 -0.57
C ASN A 481 1.98 1.28 -0.49
N PHE A 482 2.29 -0.02 -0.43
CA PHE A 482 1.28 -1.09 -0.38
C PHE A 482 0.92 -1.47 1.06
N HIS A 483 -0.28 -1.12 1.51
CA HIS A 483 -0.71 -1.27 2.89
C HIS A 483 -1.51 -2.56 3.10
N PHE A 484 -0.84 -3.63 3.53
CA PHE A 484 -1.50 -4.91 3.85
C PHE A 484 -2.68 -4.76 4.84
N THR A 485 -2.53 -3.91 5.86
CA THR A 485 -3.58 -3.57 6.84
C THR A 485 -4.81 -2.87 6.26
N SER A 486 -4.74 -2.45 4.99
CA SER A 486 -5.87 -1.88 4.24
C SER A 486 -6.45 -2.87 3.22
N CYS A 487 -5.95 -4.10 3.13
CA CYS A 487 -6.57 -5.16 2.31
C CYS A 487 -7.90 -5.65 2.92
N ASN A 488 -8.70 -6.41 2.17
CA ASN A 488 -9.95 -6.98 2.68
C ASN A 488 -10.23 -8.36 2.05
N PHE A 489 -10.61 -9.32 2.89
CA PHE A 489 -10.85 -10.74 2.56
C PHE A 489 -12.15 -11.26 3.20
N ALA A 490 -13.01 -10.35 3.69
CA ALA A 490 -14.26 -10.71 4.35
C ALA A 490 -15.39 -10.91 3.34
N GLU A 491 -16.18 -11.98 3.51
CA GLU A 491 -17.31 -12.39 2.66
C GLU A 491 -18.23 -11.24 2.24
N ARG A 492 -18.64 -10.41 3.21
CA ARG A 492 -19.43 -9.18 3.04
C ARG A 492 -18.87 -8.16 2.05
N ASN A 493 -17.64 -8.32 1.56
CA ASN A 493 -17.04 -7.48 0.51
C ASN A 493 -17.24 -8.06 -0.90
N MET A 494 -17.41 -9.37 -1.01
CA MET A 494 -17.76 -10.06 -2.26
C MET A 494 -19.21 -9.77 -2.64
N TYR A 495 -20.14 -9.85 -1.68
CA TYR A 495 -21.58 -9.69 -1.92
C TYR A 495 -22.14 -8.29 -1.56
N LEU A 496 -21.28 -7.27 -1.41
CA LEU A 496 -21.77 -5.92 -1.09
C LEU A 496 -22.42 -5.29 -2.31
N ILE A 497 -23.72 -5.01 -2.22
CA ILE A 497 -24.46 -4.22 -3.20
C ILE A 497 -23.96 -2.75 -3.17
N ASP A 498 -23.63 -2.20 -4.34
CA ASP A 498 -23.22 -0.79 -4.48
C ASP A 498 -24.46 0.11 -4.62
N LYS A 499 -24.59 1.10 -3.73
CA LYS A 499 -25.79 1.95 -3.62
C LYS A 499 -26.04 2.86 -4.83
N ARG A 500 -25.12 2.92 -5.78
CA ARG A 500 -25.19 3.78 -6.97
C ARG A 500 -25.79 3.08 -8.19
N ASP A 501 -25.53 1.79 -8.33
CA ASP A 501 -25.92 0.98 -9.49
C ASP A 501 -26.84 -0.20 -9.11
N GLY A 502 -27.09 -0.41 -7.81
CA GLY A 502 -27.96 -1.49 -7.31
C GLY A 502 -27.35 -2.89 -7.43
N MET A 503 -26.13 -3.02 -7.97
CA MET A 503 -25.56 -4.31 -8.33
C MET A 503 -24.59 -4.85 -7.27
N SER A 504 -24.62 -6.17 -7.07
CA SER A 504 -23.70 -6.89 -6.20
C SER A 504 -22.27 -6.88 -6.75
N ARG A 505 -21.28 -6.72 -5.86
CA ARG A 505 -19.85 -6.93 -6.18
C ARG A 505 -19.51 -8.36 -6.58
N GLU A 506 -20.45 -9.29 -6.48
CA GLU A 506 -20.33 -10.66 -6.96
C GLU A 506 -20.07 -10.72 -8.47
N GLY A 507 -20.65 -9.76 -9.22
CA GLY A 507 -20.40 -9.53 -10.62
C GLY A 507 -19.04 -8.90 -10.96
N SER A 508 -18.19 -8.60 -9.96
CA SER A 508 -16.85 -8.07 -10.20
C SER A 508 -15.87 -9.16 -10.62
N GLY A 509 -14.91 -8.81 -11.47
CA GLY A 509 -13.98 -9.78 -12.09
C GLY A 509 -13.32 -10.69 -11.08
N ARG A 510 -12.87 -10.14 -9.94
CA ARG A 510 -12.26 -10.93 -8.86
C ARG A 510 -13.16 -12.06 -8.33
N VAL A 511 -14.45 -11.77 -8.09
CA VAL A 511 -15.38 -12.71 -7.47
C VAL A 511 -15.89 -13.70 -8.51
N ALA A 512 -16.28 -13.21 -9.68
CA ALA A 512 -16.73 -14.04 -10.79
C ALA A 512 -15.65 -15.01 -11.28
N VAL A 513 -14.39 -14.56 -11.47
CA VAL A 513 -13.28 -15.44 -11.86
C VAL A 513 -13.05 -16.53 -10.83
N TYR A 514 -13.13 -16.23 -9.52
CA TYR A 514 -13.04 -17.26 -8.48
C TYR A 514 -14.20 -18.26 -8.54
N LYS A 515 -15.46 -17.79 -8.64
CA LYS A 515 -16.63 -18.67 -8.78
C LYS A 515 -16.55 -19.57 -10.02
N MET A 516 -15.92 -19.09 -11.09
CA MET A 516 -15.80 -19.76 -12.39
C MET A 516 -14.59 -20.72 -12.50
N THR A 517 -13.59 -20.63 -11.62
CA THR A 517 -12.30 -21.35 -11.78
C THR A 517 -11.69 -21.91 -10.49
N GLY A 518 -12.32 -21.68 -9.34
CA GLY A 518 -11.74 -21.99 -8.02
C GLY A 518 -10.48 -21.18 -7.67
N LEU A 519 -10.07 -20.20 -8.48
CA LEU A 519 -8.78 -19.52 -8.31
C LEU A 519 -8.71 -18.66 -7.04
N ILE A 520 -8.06 -19.20 -6.01
CA ILE A 520 -7.75 -18.52 -4.74
C ILE A 520 -6.93 -17.23 -4.97
N ARG A 521 -5.99 -17.26 -5.93
CA ARG A 521 -5.14 -16.13 -6.34
C ARG A 521 -5.87 -15.20 -7.32
N SER A 522 -7.04 -14.69 -6.91
CA SER A 522 -7.83 -13.71 -7.65
C SER A 522 -7.94 -12.40 -6.85
N TYR A 523 -7.54 -11.27 -7.44
CA TYR A 523 -7.41 -9.99 -6.73
C TYR A 523 -7.99 -8.78 -7.47
N THR A 524 -8.37 -7.77 -6.70
CA THR A 524 -8.59 -6.39 -7.17
C THR A 524 -7.52 -5.51 -6.54
N LEU A 525 -6.63 -4.88 -7.31
CA LEU A 525 -5.59 -3.97 -6.80
C LEU A 525 -6.10 -2.53 -6.90
N GLU A 526 -6.19 -1.86 -5.76
CA GLU A 526 -6.86 -0.58 -5.59
C GLU A 526 -5.84 0.52 -5.22
N CYS A 527 -5.66 1.51 -6.10
CA CYS A 527 -4.70 2.60 -5.93
C CYS A 527 -5.40 3.94 -5.59
N ASN A 528 -5.10 4.55 -4.44
CA ASN A 528 -5.60 5.89 -4.15
C ASN A 528 -5.00 6.96 -5.09
N TYR A 529 -5.79 7.95 -5.50
CA TYR A 529 -5.35 9.03 -6.40
C TYR A 529 -4.43 10.09 -5.74
N ASN A 530 -4.33 10.14 -4.41
CA ASN A 530 -3.78 11.31 -3.69
C ASN A 530 -2.57 10.98 -2.81
N SER A 531 -2.69 10.08 -1.83
CA SER A 531 -1.60 9.77 -0.91
C SER A 531 -1.73 8.42 -0.21
N GLY A 532 -0.62 7.97 0.37
CA GLY A 532 -0.57 6.89 1.35
C GLY A 532 -1.19 7.23 2.71
N ARG A 533 -1.21 6.23 3.60
CA ARG A 533 -1.47 6.39 5.05
C ARG A 533 -0.18 6.39 5.87
N LEU A 534 0.79 5.59 5.43
CA LEU A 534 2.10 5.36 6.03
C LEU A 534 3.09 5.02 4.92
N VAL A 535 4.36 4.78 5.25
CA VAL A 535 5.36 4.25 4.33
C VAL A 535 5.97 3.00 4.96
N ASN A 536 5.96 1.87 4.27
CA ASN A 536 6.54 0.63 4.79
C ASN A 536 8.08 0.74 4.80
N ILE A 537 8.72 0.22 5.85
CA ILE A 537 10.17 -0.02 5.84
C ILE A 537 10.43 -1.25 4.96
N ILE A 538 11.30 -1.11 3.96
CA ILE A 538 11.58 -2.13 2.95
C ILE A 538 12.94 -2.78 3.25
N PRO A 539 13.00 -4.10 3.55
CA PRO A 539 14.27 -4.79 3.78
C PRO A 539 15.15 -4.81 2.53
N ALA A 540 16.48 -4.75 2.67
CA ALA A 540 17.41 -4.93 1.55
C ALA A 540 17.20 -6.30 0.86
N ARG A 541 17.45 -6.42 -0.45
CA ARG A 541 17.46 -7.74 -1.10
C ARG A 541 18.74 -8.51 -0.75
N ILE A 542 18.77 -9.83 -0.96
CA ILE A 542 19.94 -10.69 -0.64
C ILE A 542 21.24 -10.20 -1.29
N ARG A 543 21.18 -9.74 -2.56
CA ARG A 543 22.35 -9.24 -3.31
C ARG A 543 22.57 -7.72 -3.16
N ASP A 544 21.66 -7.02 -2.48
CA ASP A 544 21.84 -5.61 -2.15
C ASP A 544 22.72 -5.54 -0.89
N GLY A 545 24.04 -5.42 -1.06
CA GLY A 545 24.99 -5.38 0.06
C GLY A 545 24.69 -4.27 1.07
N ILE A 546 25.19 -4.44 2.30
CA ILE A 546 24.84 -3.67 3.52
C ILE A 546 24.89 -2.14 3.34
N SER A 547 25.70 -1.63 2.40
CA SER A 547 25.94 -0.20 2.15
C SER A 547 24.84 0.55 1.35
N LYS A 548 23.61 0.03 1.25
CA LYS A 548 22.48 0.73 0.58
C LYS A 548 21.32 1.05 1.53
N THR A 549 21.57 1.96 2.46
CA THR A 549 20.55 2.67 3.25
C THR A 549 19.68 3.54 2.34
N THR A 550 18.51 3.03 1.93
CA THR A 550 17.49 3.85 1.26
C THR A 550 16.99 4.95 2.19
N ASN A 551 17.12 6.22 1.79
CA ASN A 551 16.60 7.36 2.54
C ASN A 551 15.11 7.17 2.91
N HIS A 552 14.84 7.05 4.21
CA HIS A 552 13.50 6.75 4.71
C HIS A 552 12.61 8.01 4.71
N LEU A 553 11.81 8.15 3.66
CA LEU A 553 10.66 9.06 3.65
C LEU A 553 9.59 8.53 4.62
N PHE A 554 9.63 8.97 5.87
CA PHE A 554 8.61 8.63 6.89
C PHE A 554 7.24 9.28 6.60
N VAL A 555 7.20 10.34 5.78
CA VAL A 555 5.97 11.00 5.35
C VAL A 555 5.47 10.37 4.04
N PRO A 556 4.20 9.92 3.94
CA PRO A 556 3.66 9.39 2.70
C PRO A 556 3.67 10.44 1.58
N PRO A 557 4.29 10.16 0.42
CA PRO A 557 4.34 11.11 -0.68
C PRO A 557 2.95 11.32 -1.30
N LYS A 558 2.81 12.42 -2.04
CA LYS A 558 1.75 12.55 -3.04
C LYS A 558 1.96 11.49 -4.13
N TYR A 559 0.90 10.84 -4.56
CA TYR A 559 1.00 9.73 -5.51
C TYR A 559 1.07 10.27 -6.94
N THR A 560 2.18 9.97 -7.60
CA THR A 560 2.52 10.30 -8.98
C THR A 560 2.45 9.06 -9.86
N PRO A 561 2.47 9.20 -11.20
CA PRO A 561 2.72 8.09 -12.12
C PRO A 561 3.89 7.20 -11.70
N THR A 562 5.01 7.78 -11.24
CA THR A 562 6.19 7.02 -10.77
C THR A 562 5.94 6.19 -9.50
N VAL A 563 5.05 6.63 -8.59
CA VAL A 563 4.65 5.83 -7.42
C VAL A 563 3.78 4.64 -7.84
N PHE A 564 2.84 4.85 -8.77
CA PHE A 564 2.03 3.76 -9.33
C PHE A 564 2.87 2.78 -10.15
N GLU A 565 3.84 3.27 -10.92
CA GLU A 565 4.77 2.41 -11.65
C GLU A 565 5.64 1.56 -10.69
N ALA A 566 6.08 2.12 -9.57
CA ALA A 566 6.81 1.37 -8.54
C ALA A 566 5.94 0.32 -7.83
N VAL A 567 4.61 0.49 -7.78
CA VAL A 567 3.65 -0.54 -7.35
C VAL A 567 3.56 -1.65 -8.39
N GLY A 568 3.47 -1.31 -9.68
CA GLY A 568 3.50 -2.25 -10.78
C GLY A 568 4.75 -3.14 -10.77
N ALA A 569 5.93 -2.51 -10.73
CA ALA A 569 7.21 -3.22 -10.68
C ALA A 569 7.35 -4.15 -9.46
N ALA A 570 6.68 -3.85 -8.33
CA ALA A 570 6.72 -4.68 -7.13
C ALA A 570 5.87 -5.96 -7.19
N LEU A 571 4.94 -6.08 -8.15
CA LEU A 571 4.22 -7.34 -8.41
C LEU A 571 5.20 -8.45 -8.78
N GLY A 572 6.19 -8.16 -9.63
CA GLY A 572 7.19 -9.12 -10.10
C GLY A 572 7.89 -9.92 -9.00
N PRO A 573 8.70 -9.31 -8.12
CA PRO A 573 9.35 -10.03 -7.03
C PRO A 573 8.34 -10.72 -6.11
N SER A 574 7.18 -10.10 -5.86
CA SER A 574 6.14 -10.68 -5.01
C SER A 574 5.50 -11.93 -5.61
N ILE A 575 5.46 -12.07 -6.94
CA ILE A 575 4.98 -13.26 -7.65
C ILE A 575 6.00 -14.40 -7.58
N LEU A 576 7.32 -14.13 -7.69
CA LEU A 576 8.33 -15.18 -7.48
C LEU A 576 8.47 -15.57 -6.00
N ASP A 577 8.29 -14.63 -5.08
CA ASP A 577 8.32 -14.89 -3.64
C ASP A 577 7.22 -15.89 -3.21
N LEU A 578 6.08 -15.98 -3.93
CA LEU A 578 5.03 -16.99 -3.68
C LEU A 578 5.50 -18.44 -3.88
N THR A 579 6.56 -18.67 -4.67
CA THR A 579 7.09 -20.01 -4.96
C THR A 579 8.53 -20.20 -4.46
N ASN A 580 9.06 -19.22 -3.71
CA ASN A 580 10.47 -19.09 -3.33
C ASN A 580 11.48 -18.99 -4.49
N ASN A 581 11.03 -18.88 -5.76
CA ASN A 581 11.91 -18.82 -6.94
C ASN A 581 12.48 -17.41 -7.22
N ASN A 582 12.53 -16.52 -6.22
CA ASN A 582 13.02 -15.15 -6.40
C ASN A 582 14.55 -15.07 -6.21
N PRO A 583 15.35 -14.87 -7.29
CA PRO A 583 16.81 -14.92 -7.22
C PRO A 583 17.45 -13.75 -6.45
N ASN A 584 16.65 -12.74 -6.06
CA ASN A 584 17.08 -11.60 -5.25
C ASN A 584 15.94 -11.13 -4.33
N SER A 585 15.38 -12.05 -3.53
CA SER A 585 14.28 -11.77 -2.58
C SER A 585 14.66 -10.80 -1.47
N ARG A 586 13.65 -10.16 -0.87
CA ARG A 586 13.75 -9.41 0.40
C ARG A 586 13.41 -10.26 1.63
N LEU A 587 12.92 -11.50 1.45
CA LEU A 587 12.40 -12.33 2.56
C LEU A 587 13.45 -12.66 3.64
N PRO A 588 14.69 -13.10 3.34
CA PRO A 588 15.70 -13.41 4.37
C PRO A 588 16.09 -12.23 5.25
N ASN A 589 16.05 -11.02 4.70
CA ASN A 589 16.35 -9.78 5.42
C ASN A 589 15.11 -9.18 6.10
N SER A 590 13.90 -9.69 5.81
CA SER A 590 12.67 -9.29 6.47
C SER A 590 12.52 -9.95 7.86
N GLN A 591 11.68 -9.37 8.71
CA GLN A 591 11.29 -9.96 10.00
C GLN A 591 10.66 -11.37 9.91
N TYR A 592 10.28 -11.83 8.71
CA TYR A 592 9.69 -13.16 8.49
C TYR A 592 10.72 -14.23 8.08
N ARG A 593 11.91 -13.84 7.63
CA ARG A 593 13.02 -14.68 7.11
C ARG A 593 12.71 -15.59 5.90
N SER A 594 11.47 -16.05 5.72
CA SER A 594 11.06 -17.00 4.68
C SER A 594 9.57 -16.90 4.38
N LEU A 595 9.11 -17.48 3.26
CA LEU A 595 7.68 -17.61 2.95
C LEU A 595 6.92 -18.42 4.03
N ARG A 596 7.56 -19.44 4.63
CA ARG A 596 7.00 -20.20 5.76
C ARG A 596 6.76 -19.30 6.98
N GLY A 597 7.69 -18.40 7.29
CA GLY A 597 7.51 -17.40 8.34
C GLY A 597 6.37 -16.41 8.07
N VAL A 598 6.17 -16.03 6.79
CA VAL A 598 5.00 -15.22 6.39
C VAL A 598 3.70 -16.00 6.62
N ARG A 599 3.61 -17.28 6.22
CA ARG A 599 2.44 -18.14 6.49
C ARG A 599 2.16 -18.25 7.99
N SER A 600 3.17 -18.51 8.82
CA SER A 600 3.01 -18.60 10.28
C SER A 600 2.51 -17.30 10.91
N TYR A 601 3.00 -16.14 10.47
CA TYR A 601 2.51 -14.83 10.92
C TYR A 601 1.04 -14.61 10.54
N LEU A 602 0.63 -14.99 9.32
CA LEU A 602 -0.76 -14.90 8.87
C LEU A 602 -1.66 -15.85 9.67
N LYS A 603 -1.24 -17.10 9.93
CA LYS A 603 -1.93 -18.05 10.81
C LYS A 603 -2.23 -17.46 12.18
N LEU A 604 -1.20 -16.97 12.88
CA LEU A 604 -1.35 -16.35 14.20
C LEU A 604 -2.28 -15.12 14.16
N THR A 605 -2.17 -14.29 13.13
CA THR A 605 -3.05 -13.12 12.94
C THR A 605 -4.51 -13.53 12.74
N GLN A 606 -4.77 -14.58 11.97
CA GLN A 606 -6.13 -15.09 11.72
C GLN A 606 -6.71 -15.79 12.95
N MET A 607 -5.94 -16.62 13.65
CA MET A 607 -6.36 -17.26 14.90
C MET A 607 -6.77 -16.21 15.96
N ASN A 608 -5.99 -15.15 16.13
CA ASN A 608 -6.31 -14.03 17.02
C ASN A 608 -7.57 -13.24 16.59
N SER A 609 -7.93 -13.27 15.30
CA SER A 609 -9.19 -12.70 14.81
C SER A 609 -10.40 -13.62 15.04
N LEU A 610 -10.17 -14.94 15.02
CA LEU A 610 -11.19 -15.98 15.23
C LEU A 610 -11.53 -16.16 16.71
N SER A 611 -10.57 -16.10 17.63
CA SER A 611 -10.82 -16.08 19.08
C SER A 611 -11.67 -14.85 19.47
N ALA A 612 -11.34 -13.68 18.91
CA ALA A 612 -12.15 -12.46 19.00
C ALA A 612 -13.51 -12.54 18.24
N SER A 613 -13.83 -13.66 17.60
CA SER A 613 -15.12 -13.94 16.96
C SER A 613 -15.90 -15.08 17.63
N CYS A 614 -15.24 -16.02 18.30
CA CYS A 614 -15.88 -17.09 19.07
C CYS A 614 -16.81 -16.51 20.16
N ASN A 615 -16.34 -15.46 20.85
CA ASN A 615 -17.10 -14.68 21.85
C ASN A 615 -18.34 -13.93 21.29
N LYS A 616 -18.72 -14.13 20.02
CA LYS A 616 -19.93 -13.54 19.41
C LYS A 616 -21.03 -14.56 19.12
N SER A 617 -20.77 -15.87 19.22
CA SER A 617 -21.74 -16.91 18.82
C SER A 617 -23.02 -16.85 19.66
N ALA A 618 -22.89 -16.63 20.97
CA ALA A 618 -24.00 -16.53 21.92
C ALA A 618 -25.01 -15.39 21.64
N TYR A 619 -24.67 -14.41 20.79
CA TYR A 619 -25.52 -13.24 20.51
C TYR A 619 -26.52 -13.43 19.36
N LYS A 620 -26.52 -14.61 18.69
CA LYS A 620 -27.21 -14.80 17.40
C LYS A 620 -28.74 -14.98 17.51
N ILE A 621 -29.27 -15.33 18.69
CA ILE A 621 -30.69 -15.64 18.91
C ILE A 621 -31.57 -14.37 19.05
N MET A 622 -31.01 -13.25 19.50
CA MET A 622 -31.79 -12.09 20.00
C MET A 622 -32.17 -11.04 18.95
N MET A 623 -32.08 -11.35 17.64
CA MET A 623 -31.97 -10.33 16.57
C MET A 623 -33.02 -10.43 15.44
N HIS A 624 -34.27 -10.80 15.74
CA HIS A 624 -35.37 -10.78 14.76
C HIS A 624 -36.20 -9.47 14.74
N SER A 625 -35.97 -8.53 15.67
CA SER A 625 -36.81 -7.33 15.85
C SER A 625 -36.30 -6.05 15.18
N HIS A 626 -35.12 -6.07 14.54
CA HIS A 626 -34.29 -4.86 14.44
C HIS A 626 -34.31 -4.04 13.14
N TYR A 627 -35.34 -4.19 12.29
CA TYR A 627 -35.56 -3.27 11.16
C TYR A 627 -35.69 -1.79 11.61
N LYS A 628 -36.15 -1.57 12.86
CA LYS A 628 -36.31 -0.25 13.51
C LYS A 628 -34.99 0.45 13.93
N GLN A 629 -33.79 -0.06 13.57
CA GLN A 629 -32.52 0.42 14.17
C GLN A 629 -31.76 1.51 13.39
N HIS A 630 -32.15 1.86 12.15
CA HIS A 630 -31.27 2.62 11.26
C HIS A 630 -30.98 4.07 11.69
N THR A 631 -31.83 4.66 12.55
CA THR A 631 -31.62 5.98 13.19
C THR A 631 -30.57 5.96 14.32
N LYS A 632 -30.28 4.81 14.95
CA LYS A 632 -29.37 4.72 16.11
C LYS A 632 -27.87 4.75 15.76
N ILE A 633 -27.51 4.70 14.48
CA ILE A 633 -26.11 4.65 14.03
C ILE A 633 -25.39 6.00 14.22
N GLN A 634 -26.12 7.11 14.09
CA GLN A 634 -25.56 8.47 14.26
C GLN A 634 -25.22 8.75 15.74
N GLN A 635 -26.15 8.41 16.65
CA GLN A 635 -25.94 8.46 18.11
C GLN A 635 -24.72 7.63 18.57
N LYS A 636 -24.53 6.41 18.03
CA LYS A 636 -23.37 5.57 18.40
C LYS A 636 -22.00 6.22 18.13
N LYS A 637 -21.91 7.21 17.24
CA LYS A 637 -20.66 7.95 16.99
C LYS A 637 -20.42 9.05 18.04
N GLN A 638 -21.48 9.74 18.48
CA GLN A 638 -21.42 10.69 19.60
C GLN A 638 -21.08 9.99 20.92
N ASN A 639 -21.74 8.87 21.22
CA ASN A 639 -21.55 8.14 22.48
C ASN A 639 -20.10 7.66 22.72
N LYS A 640 -19.32 7.39 21.66
CA LYS A 640 -17.90 7.01 21.82
C LYS A 640 -16.98 8.19 22.15
N LEU A 641 -17.32 9.41 21.70
CA LEU A 641 -16.62 10.63 22.15
C LEU A 641 -17.02 10.96 23.59
N PHE A 642 -18.32 10.87 23.90
CA PHE A 642 -18.87 11.12 25.22
C PHE A 642 -18.27 10.16 26.28
N LYS A 643 -18.22 8.84 26.04
CA LYS A 643 -17.60 7.90 27.02
C LYS A 643 -16.11 8.21 27.27
N ARG A 644 -15.37 8.78 26.31
CA ARG A 644 -13.95 9.13 26.50
C ARG A 644 -13.75 10.36 27.39
N TYR A 645 -14.54 11.40 27.19
CA TYR A 645 -14.46 12.63 28.00
C TYR A 645 -15.51 12.66 29.12
N SER A 646 -16.12 11.52 29.45
CA SER A 646 -17.22 11.43 30.41
C SER A 646 -16.83 11.99 31.77
N PHE A 647 -15.62 11.68 32.25
CA PHE A 647 -15.13 12.20 33.53
C PHE A 647 -14.85 13.71 33.50
N PHE A 648 -14.35 14.24 32.38
CA PHE A 648 -14.20 15.68 32.17
C PHE A 648 -15.56 16.39 32.14
N PHE A 649 -16.59 15.79 31.52
CA PHE A 649 -17.96 16.30 31.60
C PHE A 649 -18.56 16.20 33.01
N SER A 650 -18.27 15.14 33.77
CA SER A 650 -18.62 15.06 35.21
C SER A 650 -17.93 16.15 36.04
N MET A 651 -16.67 16.48 35.73
CA MET A 651 -15.92 17.57 36.38
C MET A 651 -16.53 18.95 36.08
N LEU A 652 -16.92 19.21 34.83
CA LEU A 652 -17.63 20.44 34.45
C LEU A 652 -19.04 20.53 35.05
N LEU A 653 -19.76 19.41 35.15
CA LEU A 653 -21.06 19.36 35.84
C LEU A 653 -20.91 19.61 37.35
N CYS A 654 -19.87 19.04 37.97
CA CYS A 654 -19.52 19.28 39.37
C CYS A 654 -19.24 20.78 39.63
N MET A 655 -18.48 21.43 38.75
CA MET A 655 -18.25 22.88 38.77
C MET A 655 -19.56 23.67 38.71
N LEU A 656 -20.46 23.32 37.78
CA LEU A 656 -21.75 24.00 37.62
C LEU A 656 -22.64 23.82 38.87
N LEU A 657 -22.74 22.60 39.41
CA LEU A 657 -23.51 22.34 40.63
C LEU A 657 -22.95 23.10 41.84
N ALA A 658 -21.63 23.28 41.93
CA ALA A 658 -20.99 24.09 42.96
C ALA A 658 -21.21 25.59 42.76
N THR A 659 -21.32 26.09 41.51
CA THR A 659 -21.72 27.49 41.27
C THR A 659 -23.18 27.77 41.61
N VAL A 660 -24.07 26.78 41.50
CA VAL A 660 -25.51 26.93 41.80
C VAL A 660 -25.79 26.81 43.31
N GLN A 661 -25.13 25.88 44.00
CA GLN A 661 -25.38 25.60 45.42
C GLN A 661 -24.06 25.50 46.22
N PRO A 662 -23.23 26.56 46.26
CA PRO A 662 -21.92 26.52 46.94
C PRO A 662 -22.06 26.25 48.45
N TYR A 663 -23.20 26.59 49.05
CA TYR A 663 -23.46 26.34 50.48
C TYR A 663 -23.51 24.85 50.88
N LEU A 664 -23.68 23.91 49.94
CA LEU A 664 -23.59 22.47 50.26
C LEU A 664 -22.14 21.97 50.38
N GLY A 665 -21.19 22.60 49.68
CA GLY A 665 -19.78 22.17 49.65
C GLY A 665 -18.83 23.10 50.37
N GLY A 666 -19.15 24.39 50.50
CA GLY A 666 -18.27 25.42 51.05
C GLY A 666 -18.00 25.27 52.54
N THR A 667 -17.02 26.03 53.04
CA THR A 667 -16.56 26.02 54.43
C THR A 667 -17.59 26.47 55.48
N ILE A 668 -18.78 26.92 55.05
CA ILE A 668 -19.88 27.44 55.89
C ILE A 668 -21.12 26.50 55.88
N GLY A 669 -21.04 25.37 55.18
CA GLY A 669 -22.18 24.49 54.88
C GLY A 669 -22.66 23.54 55.99
N ILE A 670 -23.82 22.90 55.74
CA ILE A 670 -24.51 21.95 56.65
C ILE A 670 -23.67 20.69 56.96
N GLY A 671 -22.71 20.35 56.11
CA GLY A 671 -21.56 19.52 56.47
C GLY A 671 -20.29 20.32 56.20
N SER A 672 -19.36 20.38 57.16
CA SER A 672 -18.08 21.07 56.94
C SER A 672 -17.27 20.31 55.89
N GLY A 673 -17.27 20.80 54.64
CA GLY A 673 -16.65 20.09 53.51
C GLY A 673 -15.18 19.71 53.73
N ASN A 674 -14.46 20.53 54.50
CA ASN A 674 -13.10 20.26 54.97
C ASN A 674 -12.99 18.94 55.78
N PHE A 675 -13.95 18.65 56.66
CA PHE A 675 -14.01 17.39 57.42
C PHE A 675 -14.27 16.19 56.51
N ILE A 676 -15.21 16.30 55.56
CA ILE A 676 -15.50 15.25 54.58
C ILE A 676 -14.25 14.95 53.72
N VAL A 677 -13.51 15.98 53.33
CA VAL A 677 -12.27 15.82 52.56
C VAL A 677 -11.17 15.13 53.39
N TRP A 678 -10.83 15.61 54.58
CA TRP A 678 -9.69 15.10 55.35
C TRP A 678 -9.94 13.78 56.09
N TYR A 679 -11.17 13.50 56.54
CA TYR A 679 -11.50 12.30 57.32
C TYR A 679 -12.09 11.16 56.48
N PHE A 680 -12.51 11.43 55.25
CA PHE A 680 -13.04 10.40 54.34
C PHE A 680 -12.33 10.41 52.98
N ALA A 681 -12.40 11.51 52.21
CA ALA A 681 -11.95 11.47 50.82
C ALA A 681 -10.42 11.25 50.65
N VAL A 682 -9.59 11.92 51.46
CA VAL A 682 -8.12 11.72 51.46
C VAL A 682 -7.75 10.31 51.99
N PRO A 683 -8.24 9.84 53.15
CA PRO A 683 -7.97 8.48 53.64
C PRO A 683 -8.37 7.37 52.68
N LEU A 684 -9.56 7.45 52.10
CA LEU A 684 -10.07 6.40 51.19
C LEU A 684 -9.27 6.37 49.87
N THR A 685 -8.78 7.52 49.41
CA THR A 685 -7.88 7.61 48.24
C THR A 685 -6.52 6.94 48.52
N TYR A 686 -5.94 7.12 49.72
CA TYR A 686 -4.68 6.49 50.10
C TYR A 686 -4.83 5.00 50.47
N LEU A 687 -5.97 4.60 51.04
CA LEU A 687 -6.35 3.20 51.25
C LEU A 687 -6.42 2.44 49.92
N GLU A 688 -7.08 3.02 48.91
CA GLU A 688 -7.15 2.46 47.56
C GLU A 688 -5.74 2.33 46.93
N ALA A 689 -4.90 3.36 47.07
CA ALA A 689 -3.52 3.31 46.59
C ALA A 689 -2.68 2.22 47.31
N GLY A 690 -2.94 1.96 48.59
CA GLY A 690 -2.30 0.87 49.34
C GLY A 690 -2.76 -0.52 48.90
N LEU A 691 -4.04 -0.67 48.55
CA LEU A 691 -4.58 -1.91 47.97
C LEU A 691 -4.01 -2.20 46.57
N LEU A 692 -3.67 -1.17 45.81
CA LEU A 692 -3.16 -1.29 44.43
C LEU A 692 -1.62 -1.37 44.31
N CYS A 693 -0.87 -0.77 45.24
CA CYS A 693 0.61 -0.76 45.23
C CYS A 693 1.17 -1.87 46.12
N THR A 694 2.17 -2.61 45.65
CA THR A 694 2.90 -3.57 46.51
C THR A 694 4.04 -2.86 47.26
N PRO A 695 4.42 -3.31 48.49
CA PRO A 695 5.55 -2.73 49.21
C PRO A 695 6.85 -2.71 48.40
N HIS A 696 7.11 -3.77 47.61
CA HIS A 696 8.24 -3.85 46.69
C HIS A 696 8.19 -2.75 45.60
N SER A 697 7.02 -2.48 45.02
CA SER A 697 6.86 -1.44 43.99
C SER A 697 7.11 -0.02 44.55
N LEU A 698 6.65 0.26 45.77
CA LEU A 698 6.92 1.53 46.45
C LEU A 698 8.40 1.67 46.83
N TYR A 699 9.04 0.60 47.29
CA TYR A 699 10.49 0.59 47.54
C TYR A 699 11.31 0.83 46.26
N MET A 700 10.91 0.27 45.12
CA MET A 700 11.58 0.53 43.84
C MET A 700 11.41 1.97 43.34
N ALA A 701 10.24 2.59 43.57
CA ALA A 701 10.05 4.02 43.32
C ALA A 701 10.90 4.88 44.29
N LEU A 702 10.95 4.53 45.57
CA LEU A 702 11.76 5.20 46.61
C LEU A 702 13.26 5.12 46.34
N LYS A 703 13.73 4.00 45.78
CA LYS A 703 15.14 3.78 45.40
C LYS A 703 15.60 4.70 44.25
N ASN A 704 14.68 5.28 43.48
CA ASN A 704 15.00 6.18 42.36
C ASN A 704 15.29 7.62 42.84
N GLY A 705 16.39 7.78 43.59
CA GLY A 705 16.81 9.07 44.15
C GLY A 705 17.00 10.17 43.10
N TYR A 706 17.44 9.84 41.88
CA TYR A 706 17.56 10.81 40.78
C TYR A 706 16.21 11.39 40.36
N LEU A 707 15.17 10.55 40.24
CA LEU A 707 13.81 11.02 39.92
C LEU A 707 13.23 11.86 41.06
N ILE A 708 13.41 11.44 42.31
CA ILE A 708 12.91 12.16 43.49
C ILE A 708 13.59 13.52 43.62
N LEU A 709 14.92 13.59 43.46
CA LEU A 709 15.68 14.84 43.47
C LEU A 709 15.26 15.77 42.33
N PHE A 710 15.08 15.24 41.12
CA PHE A 710 14.61 16.03 39.97
C PHE A 710 13.22 16.61 40.20
N VAL A 711 12.27 15.80 40.69
CA VAL A 711 10.90 16.26 41.03
C VAL A 711 10.94 17.34 42.12
N MET A 712 11.77 17.17 43.15
CA MET A 712 11.97 18.19 44.18
C MET A 712 12.52 19.51 43.64
N VAL A 713 13.58 19.46 42.84
CA VAL A 713 14.17 20.65 42.20
C VAL A 713 13.17 21.32 41.25
N PHE A 714 12.30 20.55 40.58
CA PHE A 714 11.26 21.11 39.73
C PHE A 714 10.14 21.79 40.55
N ILE A 715 9.65 21.14 41.61
CA ILE A 715 8.55 21.65 42.45
C ILE A 715 8.96 22.88 43.26
N TYR A 716 10.20 22.94 43.77
CA TYR A 716 10.66 23.96 44.72
C TYR A 716 11.75 24.91 44.18
N GLY A 717 12.39 24.59 43.06
CA GLY A 717 13.31 25.49 42.36
C GLY A 717 12.68 26.08 41.10
N VAL A 718 12.40 25.23 40.12
CA VAL A 718 11.93 25.65 38.78
C VAL A 718 10.56 26.34 38.85
N MET A 719 9.59 25.79 39.60
CA MET A 719 8.25 26.34 39.71
C MET A 719 8.20 27.76 40.34
N PRO A 720 8.80 28.01 41.53
CA PRO A 720 8.91 29.37 42.07
C PRO A 720 9.67 30.33 41.16
N PHE A 721 10.76 29.88 40.50
CA PHE A 721 11.52 30.71 39.56
C PHE A 721 10.67 31.13 38.35
N LEU A 722 9.94 30.19 37.73
CA LEU A 722 9.05 30.49 36.60
C LEU A 722 7.90 31.40 37.00
N ALA A 723 7.31 31.21 38.19
CA ALA A 723 6.31 32.12 38.72
C ALA A 723 6.89 33.53 38.91
N LYS A 724 8.09 33.65 39.49
CA LYS A 724 8.75 34.95 39.73
C LYS A 724 9.12 35.69 38.45
N LEU A 725 9.55 34.96 37.41
CA LEU A 725 9.78 35.51 36.08
C LEU A 725 8.47 35.95 35.43
N GLY A 726 7.41 35.15 35.56
CA GLY A 726 6.07 35.48 35.05
C GLY A 726 5.48 36.73 35.70
N THR A 727 5.54 36.85 37.03
CA THR A 727 5.03 38.02 37.73
C THR A 727 5.84 39.28 37.42
N TYR A 728 7.17 39.18 37.31
CA TYR A 728 8.01 40.30 36.86
C TYR A 728 7.58 40.84 35.50
N LEU A 729 7.35 39.95 34.51
CA LEU A 729 6.85 40.35 33.19
C LEU A 729 5.45 40.97 33.26
N LEU A 730 4.56 40.46 34.11
CA LEU A 730 3.19 40.96 34.25
C LEU A 730 3.08 42.32 34.95
N ILE A 731 4.05 42.71 35.79
CA ILE A 731 4.10 44.06 36.39
C ILE A 731 4.14 45.15 35.30
N HIS A 732 4.87 44.92 34.19
CA HIS A 732 4.92 45.86 33.06
C HIS A 732 3.55 46.09 32.39
N TYR A 733 2.63 45.12 32.50
CA TYR A 733 1.26 45.20 31.96
C TYR A 733 0.24 45.73 33.00
N LYS A 734 0.71 46.36 34.09
CA LYS A 734 -0.11 46.98 35.17
C LYS A 734 -1.07 46.01 35.86
N VAL A 735 -0.74 44.72 35.91
CA VAL A 735 -1.53 43.71 36.62
C VAL A 735 -1.47 43.94 38.14
N ASN A 736 -2.57 43.70 38.84
CA ASN A 736 -2.69 43.91 40.29
C ASN A 736 -1.56 43.19 41.07
N ILE A 737 -0.73 43.97 41.77
CA ILE A 737 0.48 43.47 42.45
C ILE A 737 0.15 42.43 43.53
N TRP A 738 -1.01 42.55 44.19
CA TRP A 738 -1.44 41.60 45.23
C TRP A 738 -1.93 40.27 44.63
N LEU A 739 -2.58 40.33 43.46
CA LEU A 739 -2.89 39.13 42.65
C LEU A 739 -1.61 38.42 42.21
N LEU A 740 -0.60 39.16 41.75
CA LEU A 740 0.71 38.61 41.41
C LEU A 740 1.39 37.99 42.65
N LYS A 741 1.29 38.60 43.83
CA LYS A 741 1.80 38.00 45.08
C LYS A 741 1.12 36.69 45.44
N GLY A 742 -0.20 36.57 45.28
CA GLY A 742 -0.90 35.29 45.45
C GLY A 742 -0.40 34.20 44.49
N ILE A 743 -0.03 34.57 43.26
CA ILE A 743 0.59 33.65 42.29
C ILE A 743 1.99 33.22 42.75
N GLU A 744 2.86 34.14 43.19
CA GLU A 744 4.19 33.80 43.74
C GLU A 744 4.07 32.81 44.92
N VAL A 745 3.12 33.04 45.83
CA VAL A 745 2.84 32.19 46.99
C VAL A 745 2.37 30.79 46.58
N LEU A 746 1.42 30.68 45.65
CA LEU A 746 0.90 29.38 45.21
C LEU A 746 1.99 28.49 44.59
N TYR A 747 2.86 29.06 43.76
CA TYR A 747 3.90 28.26 43.10
C TYR A 747 5.02 27.82 44.06
N CYS A 748 5.12 28.40 45.25
CA CYS A 748 5.95 27.87 46.35
C CYS A 748 5.34 26.66 47.08
N MET A 749 4.08 26.30 46.83
CA MET A 749 3.38 25.26 47.60
C MET A 749 3.77 23.81 47.25
N PRO A 750 3.53 22.85 48.17
CA PRO A 750 3.68 21.43 47.89
C PRO A 750 2.71 20.90 46.82
N PRO A 751 2.97 19.70 46.27
CA PRO A 751 2.03 19.00 45.41
C PRO A 751 0.77 18.59 46.20
N PRO A 752 -0.41 18.51 45.57
CA PRO A 752 -1.64 18.09 46.22
C PRO A 752 -1.68 16.57 46.44
N PHE A 753 -2.16 16.14 47.61
CA PHE A 753 -2.22 14.74 48.03
C PHE A 753 -3.06 13.85 47.10
N THR A 754 -4.25 14.30 46.70
CA THR A 754 -5.28 13.45 46.08
C THR A 754 -5.44 13.67 44.57
N SER A 755 -5.47 14.92 44.11
CA SER A 755 -5.73 15.22 42.70
C SER A 755 -4.63 14.68 41.77
N SER A 756 -3.35 14.83 42.13
CA SER A 756 -2.24 14.22 41.38
C SER A 756 -2.41 12.71 41.25
N LEU A 757 -2.76 12.02 42.34
CA LEU A 757 -2.87 10.56 42.38
C LEU A 757 -4.05 10.05 41.53
N ALA A 758 -5.21 10.69 41.63
CA ALA A 758 -6.39 10.35 40.83
C ALA A 758 -6.22 10.71 39.33
N LEU A 759 -5.49 11.78 39.00
CA LEU A 759 -5.09 12.10 37.62
C LEU A 759 -4.14 11.03 37.04
N CYS A 760 -3.20 10.54 37.83
CA CYS A 760 -2.32 9.43 37.46
C CYS A 760 -3.10 8.15 37.14
N GLN A 761 -4.09 7.78 37.97
CA GLN A 761 -4.99 6.65 37.69
C GLN A 761 -5.78 6.85 36.40
N LEU A 762 -6.40 8.03 36.21
CA LEU A 762 -7.17 8.36 35.00
C LEU A 762 -6.33 8.32 33.72
N ALA A 763 -5.06 8.72 33.79
CA ALA A 763 -4.11 8.68 32.68
C ALA A 763 -3.47 7.30 32.45
N GLN A 764 -3.67 6.33 33.37
CA GLN A 764 -2.96 5.05 33.44
C GLN A 764 -1.43 5.21 33.57
N ALA A 765 -1.02 6.13 34.43
CA ALA A 765 0.37 6.39 34.82
C ALA A 765 0.87 5.40 35.91
N ASP A 766 2.16 5.48 36.26
CA ASP A 766 2.75 4.62 37.29
C ASP A 766 2.31 5.05 38.71
N LEU A 767 1.45 4.24 39.33
CA LEU A 767 0.87 4.55 40.63
C LEU A 767 1.90 4.59 41.78
N PRO A 768 2.84 3.64 41.91
CA PRO A 768 3.86 3.67 42.96
C PRO A 768 4.75 4.92 42.88
N THR A 769 5.20 5.30 41.67
CA THR A 769 5.92 6.57 41.45
C THR A 769 5.10 7.76 41.90
N SER A 770 3.80 7.81 41.55
CA SER A 770 2.92 8.91 41.96
C SER A 770 2.76 9.00 43.48
N VAL A 771 2.56 7.87 44.18
CA VAL A 771 2.44 7.86 45.65
C VAL A 771 3.72 8.37 46.30
N VAL A 772 4.88 7.82 45.93
CA VAL A 772 6.17 8.17 46.53
C VAL A 772 6.54 9.63 46.26
N THR A 773 6.43 10.09 45.01
CA THR A 773 6.78 11.48 44.66
C THR A 773 5.83 12.51 45.27
N THR A 774 4.51 12.21 45.37
CA THR A 774 3.56 13.08 46.10
C THR A 774 3.89 13.17 47.58
N LEU A 775 4.11 12.03 48.25
CA LEU A 775 4.34 12.00 49.70
C LEU A 775 5.64 12.70 50.09
N ILE A 776 6.77 12.33 49.47
CA ILE A 776 8.06 12.99 49.76
C ILE A 776 7.96 14.47 49.38
N GLY A 777 7.41 14.77 48.19
CA GLY A 777 7.20 16.13 47.71
C GLY A 777 6.39 17.00 48.67
N HIS A 778 5.32 16.47 49.27
CA HIS A 778 4.48 17.22 50.21
C HIS A 778 5.13 17.38 51.58
N PHE A 779 5.66 16.31 52.18
CA PHE A 779 6.30 16.40 53.50
C PHE A 779 7.58 17.27 53.49
N GLY A 780 8.34 17.27 52.39
CA GLY A 780 9.43 18.24 52.19
C GLY A 780 8.96 19.69 52.11
N GLY A 781 7.70 19.91 51.69
CA GLY A 781 7.08 21.22 51.60
C GLY A 781 6.89 21.93 52.93
N PHE A 782 6.77 21.21 54.05
CA PHE A 782 6.70 21.81 55.40
C PHE A 782 8.00 22.52 55.79
N PHE A 783 9.13 22.17 55.17
CA PHE A 783 10.43 22.81 55.38
C PHE A 783 10.76 23.78 54.24
N LEU A 784 10.55 23.37 52.98
CA LEU A 784 10.93 24.15 51.81
C LEU A 784 9.99 25.33 51.52
N SER A 785 8.67 25.18 51.71
CA SER A 785 7.72 26.24 51.37
C SER A 785 7.86 27.47 52.27
N PRO A 786 7.99 27.36 53.61
CA PRO A 786 8.25 28.54 54.47
C PRO A 786 9.55 29.28 54.12
N ILE A 787 10.61 28.55 53.75
CA ILE A 787 11.88 29.16 53.31
C ILE A 787 11.70 29.95 52.00
N LEU A 788 11.02 29.35 51.01
CA LEU A 788 10.71 30.04 49.75
C LEU A 788 9.79 31.25 49.96
N LEU A 789 8.81 31.13 50.85
CA LEU A 789 7.88 32.22 51.18
C LEU A 789 8.57 33.38 51.91
N TYR A 790 9.57 33.12 52.75
CA TYR A 790 10.39 34.18 53.32
C TYR A 790 11.08 35.02 52.23
N PHE A 791 11.67 34.37 51.21
CA PHE A 791 12.26 35.08 50.06
C PHE A 791 11.23 35.77 49.14
N VAL A 792 9.99 35.26 49.07
CA VAL A 792 8.92 35.81 48.23
C VAL A 792 8.16 36.97 48.90
N LEU A 793 7.91 36.89 50.20
CA LEU A 793 7.10 37.85 50.96
C LEU A 793 7.92 38.83 51.81
N GLY A 794 9.19 38.51 52.11
CA GLY A 794 10.07 39.34 52.94
C GLY A 794 9.74 39.33 54.44
N ALA A 795 8.81 38.48 54.88
CA ALA A 795 8.36 38.36 56.26
C ALA A 795 8.54 36.93 56.79
N SER A 796 8.84 36.80 58.08
CA SER A 796 9.08 35.53 58.77
C SER A 796 7.77 34.78 59.05
N THR A 797 7.30 34.00 58.07
CA THR A 797 6.17 33.07 58.26
C THR A 797 6.57 31.92 59.21
N PRO A 798 5.90 31.72 60.36
CA PRO A 798 6.24 30.63 61.28
C PRO A 798 5.94 29.26 60.65
N PRO A 799 6.90 28.32 60.58
CA PRO A 799 6.80 27.18 59.66
C PRO A 799 5.79 26.09 60.04
N LEU A 800 5.33 26.03 61.29
CA LEU A 800 4.58 24.88 61.84
C LEU A 800 3.41 25.24 62.78
N VAL A 801 3.12 26.53 63.02
CA VAL A 801 2.18 26.96 64.09
C VAL A 801 0.72 26.80 63.64
N GLY A 802 0.15 25.62 63.85
CA GLY A 802 -1.26 25.31 63.55
C GLY A 802 -1.47 24.32 62.40
N VAL A 803 -0.41 23.84 61.75
CA VAL A 803 -0.50 22.73 60.79
C VAL A 803 -0.66 21.42 61.57
N ASN A 804 -1.81 20.75 61.46
CA ASN A 804 -2.06 19.49 62.17
C ASN A 804 -1.37 18.29 61.48
N VAL A 805 -0.05 18.18 61.67
CA VAL A 805 0.78 17.13 61.07
C VAL A 805 0.28 15.72 61.45
N LYS A 806 -0.35 15.53 62.63
CA LYS A 806 -0.95 14.25 63.05
C LYS A 806 -2.11 13.85 62.14
N GLU A 807 -3.04 14.75 61.89
CA GLU A 807 -4.20 14.57 60.99
C GLU A 807 -3.77 14.27 59.55
N ILE A 808 -2.69 14.91 59.07
CA ILE A 808 -2.11 14.64 57.75
C ILE A 808 -1.47 13.24 57.69
N ILE A 809 -0.74 12.82 58.73
CA ILE A 809 -0.15 11.47 58.81
C ILE A 809 -1.24 10.39 58.90
N TYR A 810 -2.26 10.60 59.74
CA TYR A 810 -3.38 9.67 59.91
C TYR A 810 -4.32 9.60 58.69
N SER A 811 -4.36 10.63 57.84
CA SER A 811 -5.15 10.64 56.61
C SER A 811 -4.41 10.15 55.36
N THR A 812 -3.08 9.99 55.40
CA THR A 812 -2.28 9.61 54.22
C THR A 812 -1.42 8.35 54.42
N LEU A 813 -0.58 8.31 55.46
CA LEU A 813 0.35 7.20 55.69
C LEU A 813 -0.34 6.01 56.36
N LEU A 814 -1.17 6.24 57.37
CA LEU A 814 -1.89 5.17 58.06
C LEU A 814 -2.84 4.39 57.12
N PRO A 815 -3.67 5.04 56.27
CA PRO A 815 -4.56 4.32 55.35
C PRO A 815 -3.79 3.59 54.25
N LEU A 816 -2.67 4.14 53.77
CA LEU A 816 -1.78 3.48 52.82
C LEU A 816 -1.19 2.17 53.40
N ILE A 817 -0.74 2.20 54.66
CA ILE A 817 -0.22 1.03 55.37
C ILE A 817 -1.32 -0.01 55.59
N ILE A 818 -2.52 0.41 56.01
CA ILE A 818 -3.68 -0.49 56.15
C ILE A 818 -4.04 -1.12 54.79
N GLY A 819 -4.01 -0.36 53.69
CA GLY A 819 -4.28 -0.87 52.35
C GLY A 819 -3.27 -1.94 51.90
N MET A 820 -1.98 -1.72 52.17
CA MET A 820 -0.93 -2.73 51.88
C MET A 820 -1.05 -3.98 52.76
N ALA A 821 -1.46 -3.83 54.03
CA ALA A 821 -1.71 -4.97 54.91
C ALA A 821 -2.94 -5.78 54.45
N LEU A 822 -4.02 -5.09 54.03
CA LEU A 822 -5.22 -5.72 53.46
C LEU A 822 -4.93 -6.40 52.12
N GLN A 823 -4.06 -5.84 51.28
CA GLN A 823 -3.62 -6.47 50.02
C GLN A 823 -3.05 -7.87 50.27
N PHE A 824 -2.22 -8.04 51.30
CA PHE A 824 -1.63 -9.35 51.64
C PHE A 824 -2.70 -10.41 51.98
N SER A 825 -3.78 -10.01 52.68
CA SER A 825 -4.89 -10.91 53.03
C SER A 825 -5.89 -11.14 51.90
N VAL A 826 -6.14 -10.14 51.04
CA VAL A 826 -7.22 -10.17 50.04
C VAL A 826 -6.78 -10.83 48.71
N VAL A 827 -5.48 -10.79 48.37
CA VAL A 827 -4.95 -11.29 47.08
C VAL A 827 -5.18 -12.80 46.84
N ASN A 828 -5.47 -13.59 47.87
CA ASN A 828 -5.91 -14.99 47.73
C ASN A 828 -7.36 -15.14 47.20
N SER A 829 -8.05 -14.05 46.83
CA SER A 829 -9.45 -14.06 46.41
C SER A 829 -9.73 -13.09 45.25
N ASN A 830 -10.70 -13.41 44.38
CA ASN A 830 -11.04 -12.65 43.16
C ASN A 830 -11.71 -11.26 43.42
N VAL A 831 -11.71 -10.77 44.66
CA VAL A 831 -12.46 -9.58 45.12
C VAL A 831 -12.09 -8.31 44.34
N CYS A 832 -10.83 -8.14 43.93
CA CYS A 832 -10.39 -6.99 43.11
C CYS A 832 -11.01 -6.93 41.70
N SER A 833 -11.71 -7.98 41.24
CA SER A 833 -12.52 -7.94 40.01
C SER A 833 -13.99 -7.61 40.25
N ILE A 834 -14.46 -7.71 41.50
CA ILE A 834 -15.84 -7.46 41.92
C ILE A 834 -16.00 -5.99 42.35
N ILE A 835 -15.03 -5.46 43.09
CA ILE A 835 -14.99 -4.05 43.47
C ILE A 835 -14.50 -3.23 42.27
N GLY A 836 -15.34 -2.35 41.75
CA GLY A 836 -15.05 -1.50 40.59
C GLY A 836 -14.09 -0.34 40.87
N ILE A 837 -12.91 -0.63 41.43
CA ILE A 837 -11.95 0.31 42.05
C ILE A 837 -11.74 1.58 41.20
N GLY A 838 -11.46 1.46 39.90
CA GLY A 838 -11.23 2.62 39.03
C GLY A 838 -12.42 3.57 38.78
N ARG A 839 -13.62 3.27 39.30
CA ARG A 839 -14.77 4.19 39.36
C ARG A 839 -14.93 4.83 40.75
N TYR A 840 -14.30 4.28 41.78
CA TYR A 840 -14.40 4.75 43.17
C TYR A 840 -13.55 6.01 43.38
N SER A 841 -12.26 5.98 43.03
CA SER A 841 -11.40 7.18 43.04
C SER A 841 -11.92 8.34 42.19
N GLN A 842 -12.61 8.03 41.08
CA GLN A 842 -13.30 9.04 40.26
C GLN A 842 -14.43 9.73 41.06
N GLY A 843 -15.19 8.98 41.85
CA GLY A 843 -16.18 9.53 42.78
C GLY A 843 -15.55 10.39 43.88
N LEU A 844 -14.49 9.90 44.52
CA LEU A 844 -13.74 10.64 45.55
C LEU A 844 -13.17 11.96 45.01
N LEU A 845 -12.60 11.95 43.80
CA LEU A 845 -12.07 13.16 43.16
C LEU A 845 -13.18 14.17 42.85
N LEU A 846 -14.39 13.73 42.48
CA LEU A 846 -15.53 14.64 42.28
C LEU A 846 -16.04 15.26 43.58
N ILE A 847 -15.99 14.55 44.71
CA ILE A 847 -16.33 15.11 46.05
C ILE A 847 -15.31 16.19 46.44
N ILE A 848 -14.02 15.91 46.28
CA ILE A 848 -12.93 16.87 46.56
C ILE A 848 -13.02 18.08 45.62
N ALA A 849 -13.34 17.86 44.34
CA ALA A 849 -13.56 18.94 43.39
C ALA A 849 -14.77 19.80 43.76
N TYR A 850 -15.89 19.20 44.18
CA TYR A 850 -17.08 19.95 44.61
C TYR A 850 -16.77 20.90 45.77
N TYR A 851 -16.00 20.43 46.76
CA TYR A 851 -15.49 21.25 47.86
C TYR A 851 -14.65 22.44 47.33
N TRP A 852 -13.64 22.19 46.48
CA TRP A 852 -12.79 23.26 45.94
C TRP A 852 -13.53 24.23 45.02
N PHE A 853 -14.45 23.77 44.17
CA PHE A 853 -15.30 24.65 43.37
C PHE A 853 -16.18 25.52 44.27
N SER A 854 -16.74 24.96 45.37
CA SER A 854 -17.61 25.71 46.30
C SER A 854 -16.83 26.77 47.08
N ASP A 855 -15.67 26.42 47.64
CA ASP A 855 -14.80 27.37 48.37
C ASP A 855 -14.21 28.45 47.43
N ALA A 856 -14.03 28.15 46.14
CA ALA A 856 -13.62 29.12 45.13
C ALA A 856 -14.75 30.06 44.66
N VAL A 857 -16.00 29.59 44.64
CA VAL A 857 -17.20 30.41 44.34
C VAL A 857 -17.58 31.28 45.55
N SER A 858 -17.38 30.78 46.78
CA SER A 858 -17.58 31.52 48.03
C SER A 858 -16.34 32.31 48.49
N ALA A 859 -15.31 32.43 47.66
CA ALA A 859 -14.20 33.32 47.93
C ALA A 859 -14.69 34.79 47.97
N ASP A 860 -14.12 35.61 48.86
CA ASP A 860 -14.38 37.05 48.83
C ASP A 860 -13.70 37.68 47.60
N VAL A 861 -14.50 38.37 46.78
CA VAL A 861 -14.07 39.06 45.56
C VAL A 861 -14.45 40.55 45.60
N SER A 862 -14.90 41.06 46.75
CA SER A 862 -15.49 42.41 46.90
C SER A 862 -14.56 43.56 46.55
N SER A 863 -13.24 43.37 46.61
CA SER A 863 -12.21 44.38 46.28
C SER A 863 -11.51 44.18 44.93
N LEU A 864 -12.01 43.29 44.07
CA LEU A 864 -11.38 42.88 42.81
C LEU A 864 -12.23 43.24 41.59
N GLN A 865 -11.60 43.58 40.46
CA GLN A 865 -12.32 43.80 39.21
C GLN A 865 -12.54 42.48 38.46
N ALA A 866 -13.62 42.39 37.67
CA ALA A 866 -13.89 41.20 36.84
C ALA A 866 -12.74 40.87 35.87
N ILE A 867 -11.95 41.87 35.46
CA ILE A 867 -10.76 41.68 34.64
C ILE A 867 -9.61 40.98 35.40
N ASP A 868 -9.44 41.21 36.71
CA ASP A 868 -8.44 40.51 37.54
C ASP A 868 -8.75 39.01 37.61
N ILE A 869 -10.03 38.66 37.78
CA ILE A 869 -10.51 37.27 37.83
C ILE A 869 -10.24 36.56 36.49
N LEU A 870 -10.67 37.18 35.37
CA LEU A 870 -10.50 36.63 34.03
C LEU A 870 -9.02 36.48 33.66
N LEU A 871 -8.20 37.45 34.03
CA LEU A 871 -6.75 37.42 33.84
C LEU A 871 -6.08 36.34 34.70
N CYS A 872 -6.51 36.14 35.95
CA CYS A 872 -6.03 35.07 36.81
C CYS A 872 -6.28 33.68 36.17
N ILE A 873 -7.49 33.46 35.64
CA ILE A 873 -7.86 32.23 34.91
C ILE A 873 -7.00 32.06 33.64
N LEU A 874 -6.77 33.15 32.87
CA LEU A 874 -5.95 33.11 31.67
C LEU A 874 -4.48 32.76 31.99
N ILE A 875 -3.90 33.38 33.02
CA ILE A 875 -2.55 33.08 33.52
C ILE A 875 -2.47 31.62 33.98
N ALA A 876 -3.47 31.12 34.72
CA ALA A 876 -3.55 29.72 35.16
C ALA A 876 -3.44 28.74 33.98
N CYS A 877 -4.25 28.98 32.93
CA CYS A 877 -4.26 28.15 31.73
C CYS A 877 -2.93 28.17 30.98
N ILE A 878 -2.34 29.36 30.78
CA ILE A 878 -1.07 29.51 30.07
C ILE A 878 0.08 28.89 30.86
N ALA A 879 0.17 29.15 32.16
CA ALA A 879 1.21 28.61 33.03
C ALA A 879 1.13 27.08 33.15
N GLN A 880 -0.08 26.52 33.26
CA GLN A 880 -0.27 25.06 33.31
C GLN A 880 0.10 24.37 31.98
N LEU A 881 -0.23 24.97 30.84
CA LEU A 881 0.18 24.44 29.54
C LEU A 881 1.71 24.55 29.34
N PHE A 882 2.29 25.71 29.66
CA PHE A 882 3.73 25.93 29.53
C PHE A 882 4.54 24.97 30.41
N THR A 883 4.18 24.81 31.68
CA THR A 883 4.89 23.94 32.61
C THR A 883 4.73 22.45 32.28
N CYS A 884 3.55 22.00 31.85
CA CYS A 884 3.37 20.65 31.29
C CYS A 884 4.26 20.40 30.07
N CYS A 885 4.31 21.34 29.12
CA CYS A 885 5.15 21.24 27.92
C CYS A 885 6.65 21.26 28.24
N LEU A 886 7.08 22.10 29.19
CA LEU A 886 8.46 22.16 29.66
C LEU A 886 8.88 20.85 30.34
N TYR A 887 8.06 20.34 31.27
CA TYR A 887 8.33 19.07 31.94
C TYR A 887 8.40 17.92 30.93
N TRP A 888 7.46 17.86 29.98
CA TRP A 888 7.48 16.87 28.91
C TRP A 888 8.73 16.98 28.03
N GLY A 889 9.14 18.19 27.64
CA GLY A 889 10.34 18.45 26.85
C GLY A 889 11.63 18.00 27.54
N LEU A 890 11.76 18.29 28.84
CA LEU A 890 12.90 17.88 29.66
C LEU A 890 12.94 16.36 29.89
N CYS A 891 11.79 15.73 30.15
CA CYS A 891 11.73 14.36 30.68
C CYS A 891 11.47 13.26 29.63
N SER A 892 10.84 13.57 28.50
CA SER A 892 10.43 12.57 27.49
C SER A 892 11.58 11.80 26.81
N ARG A 893 12.83 12.24 26.97
CA ARG A 893 14.03 11.55 26.46
C ARG A 893 14.59 10.48 27.40
N TRP A 894 14.26 10.51 28.70
CA TRP A 894 14.90 9.66 29.72
C TRP A 894 13.94 9.00 30.72
N LEU A 895 12.68 9.45 30.81
CA LEU A 895 11.65 8.77 31.61
C LEU A 895 10.68 7.97 30.72
N PRO A 896 10.43 6.67 31.02
CA PRO A 896 9.36 5.89 30.39
C PRO A 896 8.00 6.55 30.57
N ARG A 897 7.13 6.47 29.54
CA ARG A 897 5.85 7.21 29.49
C ARG A 897 5.00 7.15 30.76
N ASN A 898 4.90 6.00 31.42
CA ASN A 898 4.04 5.84 32.61
C ASN A 898 4.62 6.57 33.83
N ILE A 899 5.95 6.53 34.00
CA ILE A 899 6.71 7.25 35.03
C ILE A 899 6.74 8.75 34.74
N LEU A 900 6.94 9.12 33.47
CA LEU A 900 6.84 10.50 32.96
C LEU A 900 5.50 11.14 33.32
N LEU A 901 4.39 10.45 33.06
CA LEU A 901 3.04 10.94 33.38
C LEU A 901 2.84 11.06 34.89
N ALA A 902 3.28 10.06 35.66
CA ALA A 902 3.16 10.08 37.12
C ALA A 902 3.87 11.30 37.72
N ALA A 903 5.14 11.49 37.36
CA ALA A 903 5.93 12.59 37.85
C ALA A 903 5.47 13.96 37.30
N LEU A 904 4.89 14.03 36.08
CA LEU A 904 4.37 15.27 35.50
C LEU A 904 3.17 15.82 36.27
N PHE A 905 2.17 15.00 36.61
CA PHE A 905 1.01 15.50 37.36
C PHE A 905 1.43 16.02 38.73
N VAL A 906 2.24 15.24 39.46
CA VAL A 906 2.82 15.64 40.77
C VAL A 906 3.65 16.92 40.67
N SER A 907 4.48 17.07 39.63
CA SER A 907 5.39 18.22 39.50
C SER A 907 4.72 19.52 39.05
N THR A 908 3.54 19.44 38.40
CA THR A 908 2.87 20.61 37.81
C THR A 908 1.70 21.15 38.65
N HIS A 909 1.00 20.29 39.38
CA HIS A 909 -0.18 20.69 40.16
C HIS A 909 0.23 21.14 41.57
N LYS A 910 -0.43 22.17 42.11
CA LYS A 910 -0.09 22.78 43.41
C LYS A 910 -1.23 22.66 44.42
N SER A 911 -0.88 22.55 45.70
CA SER A 911 -1.83 22.37 46.80
C SER A 911 -2.33 23.69 47.38
N VAL A 912 -3.65 23.80 47.58
CA VAL A 912 -4.31 24.94 48.24
C VAL A 912 -3.93 25.01 49.74
N GLY A 913 -3.94 23.86 50.43
CA GLY A 913 -4.13 23.79 51.88
C GLY A 913 -3.11 24.55 52.73
N LEU A 914 -1.81 24.37 52.45
CA LEU A 914 -0.75 25.06 53.20
C LEU A 914 -0.74 26.57 52.90
N GLY A 915 -0.95 26.95 51.64
CA GLY A 915 -0.88 28.34 51.20
C GLY A 915 -2.03 29.18 51.72
N SER A 916 -3.25 28.66 51.67
CA SER A 916 -4.43 29.35 52.21
C SER A 916 -4.39 29.46 53.73
N TRP A 917 -3.76 28.52 54.44
CA TRP A 917 -3.50 28.71 55.88
C TRP A 917 -2.51 29.87 56.12
N ILE A 918 -1.36 29.88 55.44
CA ILE A 918 -0.35 30.95 55.60
C ILE A 918 -0.94 32.32 55.26
N LEU A 919 -1.62 32.46 54.11
CA LEU A 919 -2.22 33.72 53.71
C LEU A 919 -3.34 34.19 54.64
N ARG A 920 -4.19 33.28 55.14
CA ARG A 920 -5.19 33.62 56.17
C ARG A 920 -4.52 34.08 57.47
N SER A 921 -3.32 33.59 57.82
CA SER A 921 -2.58 34.04 59.00
C SER A 921 -1.80 35.35 58.78
N THR A 922 -1.30 35.63 57.57
CA THR A 922 -0.47 36.82 57.28
C THR A 922 -1.30 38.05 56.86
N TYR A 923 -2.44 37.84 56.19
CA TYR A 923 -3.26 38.91 55.60
C TYR A 923 -4.66 39.02 56.20
N HIS A 924 -4.91 38.42 57.38
CA HIS A 924 -6.20 38.47 58.06
C HIS A 924 -6.69 39.91 58.28
N GLY A 925 -7.94 40.20 57.90
CA GLY A 925 -8.52 41.54 58.05
C GLY A 925 -7.87 42.66 57.21
N SER A 926 -6.87 42.36 56.38
CA SER A 926 -6.24 43.35 55.50
C SER A 926 -7.08 43.57 54.23
N ALA A 927 -7.19 44.81 53.76
CA ALA A 927 -7.94 45.16 52.55
C ALA A 927 -7.44 44.46 51.27
N GLN A 928 -6.21 43.94 51.29
CA GLN A 928 -5.58 43.22 50.18
C GLN A 928 -5.74 41.69 50.29
N GLY A 929 -6.24 41.19 51.42
CA GLY A 929 -6.46 39.76 51.68
C GLY A 929 -7.23 39.04 50.56
N PRO A 930 -8.35 39.58 50.03
CA PRO A 930 -9.05 38.98 48.90
C PRO A 930 -8.17 38.81 47.66
N ALA A 931 -7.41 39.85 47.28
CA ALA A 931 -6.56 39.85 46.11
C ALA A 931 -5.38 38.86 46.19
N VAL A 932 -4.78 38.68 47.38
CA VAL A 932 -3.70 37.69 47.55
C VAL A 932 -4.24 36.25 47.65
N ASN A 933 -5.47 36.05 48.16
CA ASN A 933 -6.08 34.72 48.25
C ASN A 933 -6.67 34.21 46.92
N LEU A 934 -7.20 35.09 46.06
CA LEU A 934 -7.89 34.70 44.82
C LEU A 934 -7.13 33.66 43.95
N PRO A 935 -5.80 33.76 43.73
CA PRO A 935 -5.07 32.78 42.93
C PRO A 935 -5.04 31.38 43.56
N LEU A 936 -5.04 31.27 44.89
CA LEU A 936 -5.02 29.96 45.56
C LEU A 936 -6.39 29.26 45.47
N SER A 937 -7.48 30.02 45.40
CA SER A 937 -8.82 29.48 45.15
C SER A 937 -9.01 29.09 43.67
N ILE A 938 -8.58 29.94 42.73
CA ILE A 938 -8.89 29.76 41.29
C ILE A 938 -7.88 28.85 40.56
N ILE A 939 -6.58 29.00 40.77
CA ILE A 939 -5.58 28.35 39.93
C ILE A 939 -5.56 26.82 40.12
N PRO A 940 -5.56 26.24 41.33
CA PRO A 940 -5.59 24.78 41.52
C PRO A 940 -6.85 24.11 40.96
N VAL A 941 -7.98 24.84 40.96
CA VAL A 941 -9.23 24.44 40.31
C VAL A 941 -9.06 24.40 38.78
N ALA A 942 -8.48 25.43 38.18
CA ALA A 942 -8.17 25.44 36.74
C ALA A 942 -7.14 24.34 36.37
N GLN A 943 -6.12 24.11 37.21
CA GLN A 943 -5.17 23.02 37.05
C GLN A 943 -5.87 21.65 37.04
N LEU A 944 -6.81 21.39 37.95
CA LEU A 944 -7.57 20.14 37.99
C LEU A 944 -8.42 19.92 36.72
N VAL A 945 -9.11 20.95 36.23
CA VAL A 945 -9.92 20.85 35.00
C VAL A 945 -9.03 20.58 33.77
N LEU A 946 -7.89 21.26 33.66
CA LEU A 946 -6.92 21.03 32.58
C LEU A 946 -6.23 19.66 32.71
N GLY A 947 -5.91 19.23 33.93
CA GLY A 947 -5.32 17.94 34.25
C GLY A 947 -6.25 16.77 33.87
N THR A 948 -7.54 16.86 34.18
CA THR A 948 -8.53 15.83 33.80
C THR A 948 -8.74 15.76 32.29
N LEU A 949 -8.71 16.90 31.59
CA LEU A 949 -8.72 16.95 30.13
C LEU A 949 -7.48 16.28 29.52
N LEU A 950 -6.29 16.60 30.03
CA LEU A 950 -5.01 16.03 29.62
C LEU A 950 -4.97 14.52 29.86
N ALA A 951 -5.36 14.05 31.03
CA ALA A 951 -5.45 12.64 31.37
C ALA A 951 -6.43 11.89 30.44
N SER A 952 -7.63 12.43 30.20
CA SER A 952 -8.63 11.86 29.28
C SER A 952 -8.17 11.83 27.81
N TRP A 953 -7.31 12.77 27.42
CA TRP A 953 -6.69 12.83 26.10
C TRP A 953 -5.52 11.82 25.96
N ILE A 954 -4.74 11.60 27.02
CA ILE A 954 -3.58 10.70 27.00
C ILE A 954 -3.99 9.22 27.22
N ALA A 955 -5.10 8.97 27.93
CA ALA A 955 -5.58 7.63 28.28
C ALA A 955 -5.64 6.64 27.07
N PRO A 956 -5.09 5.42 27.20
CA PRO A 956 -5.13 4.39 26.16
C PRO A 956 -6.55 4.02 25.70
N GLN A 957 -6.75 3.84 24.39
CA GLN A 957 -8.08 3.59 23.80
C GLN A 957 -8.73 2.25 24.21
N TYR A 958 -8.00 1.36 24.89
CA TYR A 958 -8.49 0.04 25.33
C TYR A 958 -9.27 0.07 26.65
N SER A 959 -9.07 1.07 27.51
CA SER A 959 -9.64 1.08 28.88
C SER A 959 -11.17 1.27 28.93
N LEU A 960 -11.76 1.85 27.88
CA LEU A 960 -13.20 2.17 27.81
C LEU A 960 -14.09 0.98 27.42
N GLN A 961 -13.56 -0.26 27.41
CA GLN A 961 -14.33 -1.48 27.17
C GLN A 961 -14.77 -2.22 28.44
N ASN A 962 -14.34 -1.74 29.62
CA ASN A 962 -14.90 -2.08 30.92
C ASN A 962 -15.92 -0.99 31.39
#